data_AF-A0A9W8YRV2-F1
#
_entry.id   AF-A0A9W8YRV2-F1
#
_cell.length_a   1.000
_cell.length_b   1.000
_cell.length_c   1.000
_cell.angle_alpha   90.00
_cell.angle_beta   90.00
_cell.angle_gamma   90.00
#
_symmetry.space_group_name_H-M   'P 1'
#
loop_
_entity.id
_entity.type
_entity.pdbx_description
1 polymer ?
#
loop_
_entity_poly.entity_id
_entity_poly.type
_entity_poly.pdbx_seq_one_letter_code
_entity_poly.pdbx_strand_id
1 'polypeptide(L)'
;MSAVRATALRAGGACVRCRKGKTKCVYENGRAPCKNCAKGMHECYLPSESMSHGGHGVSPARTAQRVRESLPTEKPTGPGAHADRHAQSHHSTSVTSRANAPANEKVGPDMLEQCERVINKVLPACVAFHKPSFIQQLRGHSVDNVMINALLCTAARHSPMLIQRFGRNQGSSQAAEHFGLKASNYIWLALDHPTLADIQALCLMVIHEWGSRSAVRAYIYLGQAARMAQMYRVVHVNRHHSDPDHFLQEESFRRTLWLIYILDCFLTSSPGRYPALSKLDVKDVALPCEDMNFNFGNPVSVRTLDGTAPSGCSNPAMLAPIGEFGHIVLATEAWRMVVEMMTTSTLATFSEEQCQILEAKVAQVRANLPHHFAERNGQMDLHITMGSGLTFAMIHMLLHCAIIFINRRRILQVVTSEGFTMDGWRMSAQSQIQSVEHILESSHSIISMLTALQSATEPNMVCCLPIFMLFSGFTAGSTVAYLALKGLSPPHTHDSINTMVDKCLALMKEGSESWHLVVPWHRHLSVMSRVLQDANFGEETERISEDRMQIQRSPSAKDDRMSQVDARDEHMDYEQTPAHGVSQPQPQSAPQPITQEVRSSTPQGTSQAAPTASMDHRSSEPPRPRPSGVTTINGNSAGQVTHTALSPPTGPQDVKVESPEPASNGSNAGGVSSESATLNKESAGTVDMTPTELCAAFERQLLELDDLAAFMGGGVAPAPR
;
A
#
# COMPACT_ATOMS: atom_id res chain seq x y z
N MET A 1 -59.66 3.26 -24.13
CA MET A 1 -59.11 4.37 -23.32
C MET A 1 -57.79 3.91 -22.74
N SER A 2 -56.72 4.71 -22.81
CA SER A 2 -55.40 4.32 -22.25
C SER A 2 -55.09 5.17 -21.01
N ALA A 3 -54.77 4.52 -19.90
CA ALA A 3 -54.54 5.20 -18.62
C ALA A 3 -53.05 5.54 -18.45
N VAL A 4 -52.74 6.84 -18.38
CA VAL A 4 -51.37 7.32 -18.12
C VAL A 4 -50.98 7.00 -16.67
N ARG A 5 -50.00 6.11 -16.48
CA ARG A 5 -49.39 5.86 -15.17
C ARG A 5 -48.58 7.08 -14.73
N ALA A 6 -49.14 7.90 -13.86
CA ALA A 6 -48.45 9.04 -13.27
C ALA A 6 -47.43 8.59 -12.21
N THR A 7 -46.14 8.73 -12.50
CA THR A 7 -45.05 8.54 -11.55
C THR A 7 -45.13 9.60 -10.44
N ALA A 8 -45.05 9.16 -9.18
CA ALA A 8 -44.95 10.08 -8.05
C ALA A 8 -43.55 10.71 -8.00
N LEU A 9 -43.48 12.04 -7.88
CA LEU A 9 -42.22 12.77 -7.78
C LEU A 9 -41.69 12.66 -6.35
N ARG A 10 -40.49 12.08 -6.17
CA ARG A 10 -39.75 12.24 -4.91
C ARG A 10 -39.32 13.71 -4.75
N ALA A 11 -39.39 14.22 -3.54
CA ALA A 11 -39.12 15.63 -3.26
C ALA A 11 -37.63 15.99 -3.44
N GLY A 12 -37.35 17.18 -3.95
CA GLY A 12 -35.98 17.71 -4.08
C GLY A 12 -35.85 18.91 -5.03
N GLY A 13 -36.62 18.95 -6.11
CA GLY A 13 -36.53 20.00 -7.14
C GLY A 13 -37.60 21.11 -7.05
N ALA A 14 -37.19 22.36 -7.30
CA ALA A 14 -38.11 23.45 -7.60
C ALA A 14 -38.43 23.48 -9.11
N CYS A 15 -39.71 23.74 -9.47
CA CYS A 15 -40.11 23.86 -10.88
C CYS A 15 -39.42 25.04 -11.59
N VAL A 16 -39.29 24.97 -12.91
CA VAL A 16 -38.52 25.95 -13.71
C VAL A 16 -38.99 27.39 -13.47
N ARG A 17 -40.31 27.62 -13.40
CA ARG A 17 -40.87 28.95 -13.09
C ARG A 17 -40.46 29.45 -11.71
N CYS A 18 -40.64 28.65 -10.65
CA CYS A 18 -40.28 29.04 -9.29
C CYS A 18 -38.77 29.25 -9.13
N ARG A 19 -37.95 28.45 -9.83
CA ARG A 19 -36.49 28.62 -9.88
C ARG A 19 -36.10 29.94 -10.55
N LYS A 20 -36.69 30.26 -11.71
CA LYS A 20 -36.45 31.54 -12.44
C LYS A 20 -36.94 32.76 -11.66
N GLY A 21 -38.08 32.66 -10.96
CA GLY A 21 -38.63 33.72 -10.13
C GLY A 21 -38.06 33.81 -8.70
N LYS A 22 -37.12 32.93 -8.32
CA LYS A 22 -36.58 32.79 -6.94
C LYS A 22 -37.65 32.65 -5.84
N THR A 23 -38.84 32.11 -6.16
CA THR A 23 -39.95 31.92 -5.20
C THR A 23 -39.98 30.50 -4.64
N LYS A 24 -40.38 30.32 -3.38
CA LYS A 24 -40.54 28.99 -2.75
C LYS A 24 -41.50 28.10 -3.56
N CYS A 25 -41.02 26.95 -4.01
CA CYS A 25 -41.81 25.93 -4.71
C CYS A 25 -42.36 24.93 -3.70
N VAL A 26 -43.69 24.76 -3.64
CA VAL A 26 -44.35 23.81 -2.73
C VAL A 26 -45.42 23.03 -3.50
N TYR A 27 -45.37 21.71 -3.45
CA TYR A 27 -46.40 20.81 -3.99
C TYR A 27 -47.21 20.26 -2.83
N GLU A 28 -48.54 20.38 -2.87
CA GLU A 28 -49.38 19.90 -1.76
C GLU A 28 -49.54 18.38 -1.76
N ASN A 29 -49.67 17.77 -2.95
CA ASN A 29 -49.87 16.33 -3.12
C ASN A 29 -48.71 15.64 -3.87
N GLY A 30 -47.49 16.19 -3.80
CA GLY A 30 -46.31 15.65 -4.52
C GLY A 30 -46.43 15.63 -6.05
N ARG A 31 -47.40 16.35 -6.61
CA ARG A 31 -47.71 16.42 -8.05
C ARG A 31 -47.77 17.87 -8.51
N ALA A 32 -47.43 18.11 -9.78
CA ALA A 32 -47.64 19.39 -10.43
C ALA A 32 -49.16 19.67 -10.65
N PRO A 33 -49.59 20.94 -10.70
CA PRO A 33 -48.79 22.15 -10.49
C PRO A 33 -48.46 22.43 -9.01
N CYS A 34 -47.34 23.11 -8.75
CA CYS A 34 -47.02 23.61 -7.41
C CYS A 34 -47.96 24.77 -7.04
N LYS A 35 -48.17 25.01 -5.73
CA LYS A 35 -49.14 25.98 -5.20
C LYS A 35 -48.99 27.39 -5.78
N ASN A 36 -47.75 27.82 -6.02
CA ASN A 36 -47.45 29.15 -6.57
C ASN A 36 -47.72 29.25 -8.09
N CYS A 37 -47.59 28.15 -8.83
CA CYS A 37 -47.98 28.09 -10.24
C CYS A 37 -49.49 27.92 -10.41
N ALA A 38 -50.12 27.11 -9.56
CA ALA A 38 -51.57 26.92 -9.53
C ALA A 38 -52.32 28.25 -9.30
N LYS A 39 -51.90 29.03 -8.28
CA LYS A 39 -52.50 30.34 -7.97
C LYS A 39 -52.41 31.35 -9.12
N GLY A 40 -51.40 31.25 -10.00
CA GLY A 40 -51.25 32.10 -11.18
C GLY A 40 -51.73 31.48 -12.50
N MET A 41 -52.34 30.29 -12.47
CA MET A 41 -52.69 29.51 -13.67
C MET A 41 -51.52 29.33 -14.66
N HIS A 42 -50.33 29.04 -14.12
CA HIS A 42 -49.10 28.91 -14.91
C HIS A 42 -48.63 27.45 -15.01
N GLU A 43 -48.03 27.11 -16.14
CA GLU A 43 -47.42 25.81 -16.37
C GLU A 43 -46.28 25.52 -15.37
N CYS A 44 -46.19 24.27 -14.93
CA CYS A 44 -45.35 23.87 -13.80
C CYS A 44 -44.67 22.53 -14.05
N TYR A 45 -43.50 22.57 -14.68
CA TYR A 45 -42.64 21.42 -14.92
C TYR A 45 -41.33 21.52 -14.14
N LEU A 46 -40.77 20.38 -13.76
CA LEU A 46 -39.39 20.28 -13.29
C LEU A 46 -38.45 20.32 -14.50
N PRO A 47 -37.23 20.89 -14.40
CA PRO A 47 -36.24 20.72 -15.43
C PRO A 47 -35.84 19.24 -15.50
N SER A 48 -35.97 18.62 -16.67
CA SER A 48 -35.40 17.30 -16.94
C SER A 48 -33.88 17.40 -17.03
N GLU A 49 -33.16 16.41 -16.52
CA GLU A 49 -31.69 16.42 -16.43
C GLU A 49 -30.99 16.50 -17.80
N SER A 50 -31.72 16.22 -18.88
CA SER A 50 -31.28 16.38 -20.27
C SER A 50 -31.33 17.82 -20.84
N MET A 51 -31.80 18.83 -20.07
CA MET A 51 -32.04 20.18 -20.58
C MET A 51 -31.61 21.27 -19.58
N SER A 52 -30.30 21.42 -19.36
CA SER A 52 -29.74 22.48 -18.49
C SER A 52 -28.54 23.26 -19.05
N HIS A 53 -28.46 23.45 -20.37
CA HIS A 53 -27.61 24.49 -20.98
C HIS A 53 -28.35 25.24 -22.11
N GLY A 54 -28.01 26.52 -22.29
CA GLY A 54 -28.19 27.31 -23.51
C GLY A 54 -29.61 27.38 -24.11
N GLY A 55 -30.43 28.33 -23.64
CA GLY A 55 -31.72 28.62 -24.29
C GLY A 55 -31.62 29.69 -25.37
N HIS A 56 -31.91 29.33 -26.63
CA HIS A 56 -32.45 30.20 -27.68
C HIS A 56 -33.58 29.44 -28.43
N GLY A 57 -34.40 30.12 -29.24
CA GLY A 57 -35.56 29.51 -29.94
C GLY A 57 -35.15 28.35 -30.88
N VAL A 58 -36.05 27.44 -31.28
CA VAL A 58 -37.38 27.68 -31.90
C VAL A 58 -38.44 26.65 -31.41
N SER A 59 -39.74 26.93 -31.61
CA SER A 59 -40.87 26.01 -31.32
C SER A 59 -41.18 25.00 -32.45
N PRO A 60 -41.91 23.90 -32.18
CA PRO A 60 -41.78 22.65 -32.93
C PRO A 60 -42.84 22.39 -34.03
N ALA A 61 -42.52 21.49 -34.98
CA ALA A 61 -43.50 20.90 -35.91
C ALA A 61 -43.14 19.46 -36.41
N ARG A 62 -44.07 18.52 -36.16
CA ARG A 62 -44.48 17.35 -36.99
C ARG A 62 -43.48 16.23 -37.38
N THR A 63 -43.47 15.19 -36.53
CA THR A 63 -43.86 13.79 -36.84
C THR A 63 -43.70 13.17 -38.25
N ALA A 64 -42.74 12.23 -38.41
CA ALA A 64 -42.81 10.92 -39.09
C ALA A 64 -41.37 10.30 -39.04
N GLN A 65 -41.03 9.13 -38.47
CA GLN A 65 -41.53 7.74 -38.43
C GLN A 65 -41.05 6.85 -39.62
N ARG A 66 -40.24 5.81 -39.30
CA ARG A 66 -39.68 4.73 -40.18
C ARG A 66 -38.54 5.15 -41.14
N VAL A 67 -37.61 4.28 -41.59
CA VAL A 67 -37.16 2.93 -41.15
C VAL A 67 -35.68 2.70 -41.58
N ARG A 68 -35.03 1.73 -40.94
CA ARG A 68 -33.70 1.12 -41.21
C ARG A 68 -33.55 0.56 -42.65
N GLU A 69 -32.40 0.78 -43.31
CA GLU A 69 -31.52 -0.26 -43.91
C GLU A 69 -30.18 0.37 -44.41
N SER A 70 -29.39 -0.32 -45.26
CA SER A 70 -27.93 -0.12 -45.45
C SER A 70 -27.44 0.41 -46.82
N LEU A 71 -26.13 0.73 -46.87
CA LEU A 71 -25.20 0.88 -48.02
C LEU A 71 -25.38 -0.19 -49.14
N PRO A 72 -24.90 0.01 -50.42
CA PRO A 72 -23.61 0.66 -50.77
C PRO A 72 -23.47 1.46 -52.11
N THR A 73 -22.27 2.07 -52.26
CA THR A 73 -21.38 2.29 -53.45
C THR A 73 -21.92 2.41 -54.89
N GLU A 74 -21.43 3.41 -55.65
CA GLU A 74 -20.89 3.31 -57.04
C GLU A 74 -20.05 4.59 -57.45
N LYS A 75 -19.29 4.49 -58.56
CA LYS A 75 -18.43 5.48 -59.29
C LYS A 75 -18.43 5.06 -60.79
N PRO A 76 -17.76 5.69 -61.82
CA PRO A 76 -16.82 6.83 -61.86
C PRO A 76 -17.05 7.84 -63.06
N THR A 77 -15.99 8.58 -63.46
CA THR A 77 -15.81 9.46 -64.66
C THR A 77 -16.45 10.86 -64.61
N GLY A 78 -15.89 11.92 -65.21
CA GLY A 78 -14.70 12.08 -66.07
C GLY A 78 -13.83 13.33 -65.75
N PRO A 79 -12.92 13.78 -66.65
CA PRO A 79 -11.75 14.59 -66.27
C PRO A 79 -11.83 16.10 -66.54
N GLY A 80 -11.05 16.87 -65.79
CA GLY A 80 -10.70 18.27 -66.06
C GLY A 80 -9.60 18.76 -65.11
N ALA A 81 -8.51 19.31 -65.64
CA ALA A 81 -7.36 19.75 -64.85
C ALA A 81 -7.22 21.27 -64.85
N HIS A 82 -6.99 21.87 -63.68
CA HIS A 82 -6.28 23.14 -63.51
C HIS A 82 -5.71 23.22 -62.08
N ALA A 83 -4.79 24.15 -61.85
CA ALA A 83 -3.87 24.13 -60.71
C ALA A 83 -4.22 25.10 -59.56
N ASP A 84 -3.39 24.99 -58.51
CA ASP A 84 -3.14 25.95 -57.43
C ASP A 84 -4.05 26.02 -56.19
N ARG A 85 -3.36 26.27 -55.05
CA ARG A 85 -3.84 26.61 -53.70
C ARG A 85 -4.51 25.49 -52.91
N HIS A 86 -3.67 24.59 -52.37
CA HIS A 86 -3.98 23.83 -51.16
C HIS A 86 -4.21 24.75 -49.95
N ALA A 87 -5.45 25.19 -49.73
CA ALA A 87 -5.90 25.66 -48.43
C ALA A 87 -6.33 24.44 -47.58
N GLN A 88 -5.38 23.80 -46.89
CA GLN A 88 -5.72 22.69 -45.98
C GLN A 88 -6.48 23.23 -44.77
N SER A 89 -7.78 22.93 -44.72
CA SER A 89 -8.65 23.24 -43.59
C SER A 89 -8.33 22.32 -42.41
N HIS A 90 -7.30 22.67 -41.63
CA HIS A 90 -7.10 22.08 -40.32
C HIS A 90 -8.35 22.35 -39.47
N HIS A 91 -8.99 21.27 -38.99
CA HIS A 91 -10.09 21.40 -38.03
C HIS A 91 -9.53 21.77 -36.66
N SER A 92 -9.25 23.06 -36.47
CA SER A 92 -8.91 23.64 -35.18
C SER A 92 -10.15 23.64 -34.28
N THR A 93 -10.43 22.50 -33.65
CA THR A 93 -11.29 22.47 -32.45
C THR A 93 -10.67 23.40 -31.41
N SER A 94 -11.35 24.50 -31.12
CA SER A 94 -10.80 25.56 -30.28
C SER A 94 -10.64 25.07 -28.85
N VAL A 95 -9.41 24.80 -28.44
CA VAL A 95 -9.05 24.46 -27.06
C VAL A 95 -9.57 25.55 -26.13
N THR A 96 -10.46 25.17 -25.21
CA THR A 96 -10.85 26.00 -24.07
C THR A 96 -9.59 26.37 -23.31
N SER A 97 -9.24 27.65 -23.31
CA SER A 97 -7.86 28.08 -23.13
C SER A 97 -7.29 27.70 -21.75
N ARG A 98 -6.22 26.89 -21.75
CA ARG A 98 -5.36 26.56 -20.59
C ARG A 98 -4.76 27.79 -19.85
N ALA A 99 -5.07 29.01 -20.28
CA ALA A 99 -4.51 30.28 -19.83
C ALA A 99 -5.10 30.82 -18.50
N ASN A 100 -6.31 30.41 -18.11
CA ASN A 100 -7.00 30.93 -16.91
C ASN A 100 -6.78 30.08 -15.65
N ALA A 101 -5.62 29.43 -15.53
CA ALA A 101 -5.15 28.92 -14.24
C ALA A 101 -4.82 30.10 -13.28
N PRO A 102 -4.96 29.92 -11.94
CA PRO A 102 -4.56 30.94 -10.98
C PRO A 102 -3.07 31.28 -11.13
N ALA A 103 -2.71 32.54 -10.86
CA ALA A 103 -1.42 33.14 -11.19
C ALA A 103 -0.22 32.22 -10.95
N ASN A 104 0.36 31.71 -12.05
CA ASN A 104 1.37 30.67 -11.99
C ASN A 104 2.67 31.21 -11.38
N GLU A 105 3.07 30.64 -10.25
CA GLU A 105 4.37 30.92 -9.63
C GLU A 105 5.47 30.53 -10.63
N LYS A 106 6.31 31.49 -11.05
CA LYS A 106 7.33 31.24 -12.08
C LYS A 106 8.24 30.08 -11.64
N VAL A 107 8.23 29.01 -12.44
CA VAL A 107 9.07 27.83 -12.21
C VAL A 107 10.52 28.22 -12.49
N GLY A 108 11.29 28.49 -11.44
CA GLY A 108 12.71 28.80 -11.51
C GLY A 108 13.59 27.56 -11.76
N PRO A 109 14.87 27.76 -12.14
CA PRO A 109 15.79 26.68 -12.50
C PRO A 109 15.94 25.64 -11.38
N ASP A 110 16.06 26.09 -10.13
CA ASP A 110 16.21 25.22 -8.94
C ASP A 110 15.06 24.20 -8.80
N MET A 111 13.84 24.57 -9.22
CA MET A 111 12.66 23.69 -9.22
C MET A 111 12.66 22.73 -10.42
N LEU A 112 13.13 23.16 -11.59
CA LEU A 112 13.36 22.25 -12.73
C LEU A 112 14.42 21.20 -12.37
N GLU A 113 15.47 21.59 -11.66
CA GLU A 113 16.49 20.66 -11.16
C GLU A 113 15.90 19.61 -10.21
N GLN A 114 14.94 19.99 -9.35
CA GLN A 114 14.23 19.00 -8.51
C GLN A 114 13.41 18.01 -9.34
N CYS A 115 12.80 18.44 -10.45
CA CYS A 115 12.10 17.54 -11.37
C CYS A 115 13.07 16.56 -12.07
N GLU A 116 14.23 17.06 -12.50
CA GLU A 116 15.30 16.21 -13.08
C GLU A 116 15.84 15.22 -12.05
N ARG A 117 16.00 15.61 -10.78
CA ARG A 117 16.37 14.70 -9.67
C ARG A 117 15.34 13.59 -9.44
N VAL A 118 14.04 13.91 -9.43
CA VAL A 118 12.96 12.91 -9.22
C VAL A 118 13.02 11.79 -10.26
N ILE A 119 13.12 12.17 -11.54
CA ILE A 119 13.20 11.23 -12.66
C ILE A 119 14.51 10.43 -12.66
N ASN A 120 15.59 11.02 -12.16
CA ASN A 120 16.89 10.36 -12.13
C ASN A 120 17.09 9.36 -10.98
N LYS A 121 16.47 9.56 -9.80
CA LYS A 121 16.83 8.78 -8.59
C LYS A 121 15.69 8.40 -7.62
N VAL A 122 14.48 8.96 -7.69
CA VAL A 122 13.63 9.04 -6.47
C VAL A 122 12.55 7.96 -6.35
N LEU A 123 11.89 7.52 -7.43
CA LEU A 123 10.80 6.52 -7.33
C LEU A 123 10.87 5.45 -8.42
N PRO A 124 10.60 4.16 -8.10
CA PRO A 124 10.29 3.13 -9.09
C PRO A 124 9.13 3.47 -10.03
N ALA A 125 8.25 4.41 -9.65
CA ALA A 125 7.18 4.91 -10.51
C ALA A 125 7.70 5.71 -11.73
N CYS A 126 8.88 6.32 -11.65
CA CYS A 126 9.42 7.17 -12.72
C CYS A 126 9.91 6.38 -13.95
N VAL A 127 10.08 5.05 -13.84
CA VAL A 127 10.45 4.18 -14.99
C VAL A 127 9.36 4.13 -16.07
N ALA A 128 8.15 4.62 -15.78
CA ALA A 128 7.09 4.78 -16.76
C ALA A 128 7.27 6.00 -17.69
N PHE A 129 8.24 6.87 -17.43
CA PHE A 129 8.49 8.09 -18.18
C PHE A 129 9.68 7.90 -19.15
N HIS A 130 9.54 8.34 -20.40
CA HIS A 130 10.66 8.31 -21.35
C HIS A 130 11.70 9.38 -21.00
N LYS A 131 12.65 9.01 -20.14
CA LYS A 131 13.67 9.88 -19.54
C LYS A 131 14.42 10.78 -20.55
N PRO A 132 14.91 10.30 -21.71
CA PRO A 132 15.60 11.16 -22.69
C PRO A 132 14.72 12.30 -23.21
N SER A 133 13.51 11.99 -23.69
CA SER A 133 12.56 13.00 -24.17
C SER A 133 12.14 13.94 -23.04
N PHE A 134 11.95 13.43 -21.82
CA PHE A 134 11.54 14.28 -20.70
C PHE A 134 12.61 15.31 -20.35
N ILE A 135 13.87 14.90 -20.20
CA ILE A 135 14.96 15.82 -19.86
C ILE A 135 15.19 16.85 -20.98
N GLN A 136 15.00 16.46 -22.25
CA GLN A 136 14.98 17.39 -23.37
C GLN A 136 13.84 18.42 -23.28
N GLN A 137 12.61 17.98 -23.01
CA GLN A 137 11.44 18.85 -22.83
C GLN A 137 11.59 19.79 -21.63
N LEU A 138 12.17 19.30 -20.53
CA LEU A 138 12.37 20.05 -19.29
C LEU A 138 13.35 21.21 -19.52
N ARG A 139 14.48 20.94 -20.19
CA ARG A 139 15.45 21.97 -20.60
C ARG A 139 14.87 22.91 -21.67
N GLY A 140 14.05 22.37 -22.57
CA GLY A 140 13.27 23.14 -23.56
C GLY A 140 12.08 23.93 -22.99
N HIS A 141 11.82 23.85 -21.68
CA HIS A 141 10.67 24.49 -21.00
C HIS A 141 9.29 24.12 -21.61
N SER A 142 9.18 22.93 -22.19
CA SER A 142 7.99 22.44 -22.93
C SER A 142 7.21 21.32 -22.22
N VAL A 143 7.58 20.96 -20.99
CA VAL A 143 6.82 20.03 -20.15
C VAL A 143 5.50 20.67 -19.69
N ASP A 144 4.41 19.91 -19.77
CA ASP A 144 3.09 20.38 -19.33
C ASP A 144 3.05 20.72 -17.82
N ASN A 145 2.38 21.82 -17.46
CA ASN A 145 2.36 22.35 -16.09
C ASN A 145 1.80 21.35 -15.05
N VAL A 146 0.88 20.45 -15.46
CA VAL A 146 0.35 19.38 -14.61
C VAL A 146 1.47 18.46 -14.10
N MET A 147 2.38 18.09 -15.00
CA MET A 147 3.48 17.17 -14.76
C MET A 147 4.59 17.83 -13.93
N ILE A 148 4.92 19.10 -14.21
CA ILE A 148 5.86 19.87 -13.38
C ILE A 148 5.37 19.92 -11.92
N ASN A 149 4.08 20.19 -11.70
CA ASN A 149 3.55 20.23 -10.34
C ASN A 149 3.46 18.84 -9.69
N ALA A 150 3.17 17.77 -10.44
CA ALA A 150 3.19 16.41 -9.91
C ALA A 150 4.61 15.95 -9.50
N LEU A 151 5.64 16.29 -10.30
CA LEU A 151 7.04 16.02 -9.95
C LEU A 151 7.52 16.86 -8.77
N LEU A 152 7.12 18.14 -8.68
CA LEU A 152 7.42 18.98 -7.51
C LEU A 152 6.70 18.50 -6.24
N CYS A 153 5.50 17.94 -6.38
CA CYS A 153 4.78 17.29 -5.28
C CYS A 153 5.55 16.08 -4.74
N THR A 154 6.14 15.27 -5.62
CA THR A 154 7.07 14.19 -5.23
C THR A 154 8.35 14.76 -4.60
N ALA A 155 9.01 15.72 -5.26
CA ALA A 155 10.28 16.28 -4.81
C ALA A 155 10.20 16.94 -3.43
N ALA A 156 9.09 17.60 -3.14
CA ALA A 156 8.85 18.30 -1.87
C ALA A 156 8.75 17.37 -0.65
N ARG A 157 8.67 16.04 -0.86
CA ARG A 157 8.81 15.06 0.22
C ARG A 157 10.22 14.99 0.81
N HIS A 158 11.25 15.24 -0.02
CA HIS A 158 12.64 14.92 0.31
C HIS A 158 13.66 16.03 -0.01
N SER A 159 13.25 17.10 -0.70
CA SER A 159 14.10 18.23 -1.06
C SER A 159 14.10 19.31 0.03
N PRO A 160 15.20 19.53 0.77
CA PRO A 160 15.23 20.51 1.87
C PRO A 160 14.88 21.94 1.42
N MET A 161 15.24 22.30 0.18
CA MET A 161 14.91 23.61 -0.41
C MET A 161 13.39 23.79 -0.57
N LEU A 162 12.68 22.79 -1.10
CA LEU A 162 11.23 22.84 -1.24
C LEU A 162 10.53 22.78 0.14
N ILE A 163 11.06 21.97 1.07
CA ILE A 163 10.55 21.89 2.45
C ILE A 163 10.67 23.25 3.16
N GLN A 164 11.84 23.89 3.08
CA GLN A 164 12.07 25.22 3.67
C GLN A 164 11.19 26.30 3.04
N ARG A 165 11.03 26.30 1.72
CA ARG A 165 10.29 27.33 0.98
C ARG A 165 8.76 27.19 1.04
N PHE A 166 8.24 25.95 1.06
CA PHE A 166 6.80 25.68 0.93
C PHE A 166 6.18 24.94 2.12
N GLY A 167 6.98 24.24 2.93
CA GLY A 167 6.48 23.42 4.05
C GLY A 167 5.98 24.22 5.25
N ARG A 168 6.48 25.46 5.44
CA ARG A 168 6.15 26.31 6.60
C ARG A 168 6.36 25.50 7.90
N ASN A 169 5.47 25.64 8.88
CA ASN A 169 5.51 24.91 10.16
C ASN A 169 5.06 23.44 10.05
N GLN A 170 4.84 22.90 8.84
CA GLN A 170 4.27 21.56 8.59
C GLN A 170 5.15 20.69 7.65
N GLY A 171 6.38 21.13 7.34
CA GLY A 171 7.41 20.31 6.70
C GLY A 171 7.04 19.73 5.32
N SER A 172 7.54 18.52 5.06
CA SER A 172 7.42 17.74 3.81
C SER A 172 5.98 17.64 3.29
N SER A 173 5.03 17.24 4.15
CA SER A 173 3.63 17.04 3.77
C SER A 173 2.96 18.32 3.25
N GLN A 174 3.22 19.47 3.87
CA GLN A 174 2.66 20.74 3.43
C GLN A 174 3.36 21.28 2.17
N ALA A 175 4.66 21.04 2.04
CA ALA A 175 5.41 21.39 0.83
C ALA A 175 4.90 20.60 -0.39
N ALA A 176 4.61 19.31 -0.19
CA ALA A 176 4.02 18.44 -1.22
C ALA A 176 2.60 18.89 -1.59
N GLU A 177 1.69 19.09 -0.62
CA GLU A 177 0.30 19.47 -0.90
C GLU A 177 0.18 20.82 -1.65
N HIS A 178 1.12 21.77 -1.47
CA HIS A 178 1.18 23.01 -2.26
C HIS A 178 1.27 22.77 -3.77
N PHE A 179 2.05 21.77 -4.19
CA PHE A 179 2.15 21.37 -5.59
C PHE A 179 1.08 20.35 -5.99
N GLY A 180 0.70 19.45 -5.07
CA GLY A 180 -0.35 18.46 -5.31
C GLY A 180 -1.72 19.08 -5.62
N LEU A 181 -2.07 20.19 -4.95
CA LEU A 181 -3.27 20.97 -5.26
C LEU A 181 -3.18 21.65 -6.64
N LYS A 182 -2.02 22.18 -7.02
CA LYS A 182 -1.79 22.77 -8.36
C LYS A 182 -1.95 21.69 -9.45
N ALA A 183 -1.34 20.52 -9.28
CA ALA A 183 -1.48 19.39 -10.19
C ALA A 183 -2.94 18.90 -10.31
N SER A 184 -3.62 18.69 -9.17
CA SER A 184 -5.03 18.26 -9.13
C SER A 184 -5.95 19.21 -9.89
N ASN A 185 -5.73 20.53 -9.78
CA ASN A 185 -6.50 21.54 -10.52
C ASN A 185 -6.32 21.45 -12.04
N TYR A 186 -5.10 21.18 -12.53
CA TYR A 186 -4.88 20.97 -13.97
C TYR A 186 -5.55 19.69 -14.47
N ILE A 187 -5.45 18.59 -13.71
CA ILE A 187 -6.09 17.30 -14.05
C ILE A 187 -7.61 17.45 -14.12
N TRP A 188 -8.22 18.20 -13.19
CA TRP A 188 -9.67 18.48 -13.20
C TRP A 188 -10.12 19.27 -14.44
N LEU A 189 -9.28 20.17 -14.95
CA LEU A 189 -9.53 20.92 -16.19
C LEU A 189 -9.31 20.10 -17.48
N ALA A 190 -8.73 18.89 -17.38
CA ALA A 190 -8.38 18.03 -18.52
C ALA A 190 -9.35 16.83 -18.72
N LEU A 191 -10.40 16.71 -17.90
CA LEU A 191 -11.27 15.53 -17.82
C LEU A 191 -11.86 15.06 -19.17
N ASP A 192 -12.28 15.98 -20.04
CA ASP A 192 -12.88 15.64 -21.34
C ASP A 192 -11.85 15.13 -22.37
N HIS A 193 -10.57 15.53 -22.23
CA HIS A 193 -9.51 15.33 -23.21
C HIS A 193 -8.18 14.93 -22.53
N PRO A 194 -8.12 13.76 -21.86
CA PRO A 194 -6.97 13.35 -21.07
C PRO A 194 -5.74 13.07 -21.94
N THR A 195 -4.62 13.72 -21.64
CA THR A 195 -3.32 13.39 -22.25
C THR A 195 -2.59 12.31 -21.46
N LEU A 196 -1.54 11.71 -22.05
CA LEU A 196 -0.66 10.80 -21.33
C LEU A 196 0.01 11.47 -20.12
N ALA A 197 0.35 12.77 -20.23
CA ALA A 197 0.95 13.54 -19.15
C ALA A 197 -0.02 13.74 -17.97
N ASP A 198 -1.32 13.92 -18.23
CA ASP A 198 -2.34 14.01 -17.17
C ASP A 198 -2.49 12.67 -16.42
N ILE A 199 -2.46 11.54 -17.15
CA ILE A 199 -2.54 10.19 -16.57
C ILE A 199 -1.29 9.90 -15.72
N GLN A 200 -0.10 10.18 -16.25
CA GLN A 200 1.17 9.97 -15.56
C GLN A 200 1.30 10.86 -14.31
N ALA A 201 0.88 12.12 -14.40
CA ALA A 201 0.80 13.03 -13.25
C ALA A 201 -0.20 12.54 -12.20
N LEU A 202 -1.35 11.99 -12.62
CA LEU A 202 -2.34 11.41 -11.72
C LEU A 202 -1.80 10.17 -11.00
N CYS A 203 -0.98 9.33 -11.63
CA CYS A 203 -0.29 8.22 -10.95
C CYS A 203 0.67 8.71 -9.84
N LEU A 204 1.39 9.82 -10.05
CA LEU A 204 2.20 10.44 -8.99
C LEU A 204 1.31 11.01 -7.87
N MET A 205 0.17 11.61 -8.22
CA MET A 205 -0.81 12.09 -7.23
C MET A 205 -1.39 10.95 -6.39
N VAL A 206 -1.71 9.78 -6.97
CA VAL A 206 -2.14 8.59 -6.22
C VAL A 206 -1.14 8.22 -5.13
N ILE A 207 0.16 8.24 -5.43
CA ILE A 207 1.23 7.95 -4.46
C ILE A 207 1.30 9.02 -3.36
N HIS A 208 1.16 10.31 -3.71
CA HIS A 208 1.12 11.41 -2.73
C HIS A 208 -0.07 11.31 -1.78
N GLU A 209 -1.28 11.08 -2.30
CA GLU A 209 -2.48 10.90 -1.48
C GLU A 209 -2.34 9.71 -0.54
N TRP A 210 -1.86 8.59 -1.07
CA TRP A 210 -1.63 7.37 -0.33
C TRP A 210 -0.67 7.58 0.85
N GLY A 211 0.52 8.14 0.59
CA GLY A 211 1.50 8.46 1.62
C GLY A 211 1.08 9.56 2.60
N SER A 212 0.12 10.39 2.22
CA SER A 212 -0.53 11.38 3.09
C SER A 212 -1.63 10.78 3.98
N ARG A 213 -1.87 9.46 3.94
CA ARG A 213 -3.00 8.77 4.59
C ARG A 213 -4.37 9.28 4.08
N SER A 214 -4.40 9.83 2.87
CA SER A 214 -5.57 10.37 2.16
C SER A 214 -6.22 9.27 1.29
N ALA A 215 -6.54 8.14 1.92
CA ALA A 215 -6.86 6.88 1.23
C ALA A 215 -8.04 6.98 0.24
N VAL A 216 -9.02 7.84 0.52
CA VAL A 216 -10.17 8.07 -0.37
C VAL A 216 -9.76 8.85 -1.63
N ARG A 217 -8.94 9.92 -1.51
CA ARG A 217 -8.41 10.63 -2.69
C ARG A 217 -7.53 9.68 -3.53
N ALA A 218 -6.67 8.88 -2.89
CA ALA A 218 -5.83 7.89 -3.57
C ALA A 218 -6.66 6.87 -4.39
N TYR A 219 -7.70 6.29 -3.80
CA TYR A 219 -8.59 5.32 -4.47
C TYR A 219 -9.39 5.95 -5.63
N ILE A 220 -9.93 7.16 -5.45
CA ILE A 220 -10.67 7.87 -6.50
C ILE A 220 -9.73 8.29 -7.65
N TYR A 221 -8.55 8.81 -7.34
CA TYR A 221 -7.54 9.19 -8.34
C TYR A 221 -7.03 7.98 -9.14
N LEU A 222 -6.88 6.82 -8.50
CA LEU A 222 -6.55 5.56 -9.19
C LEU A 222 -7.65 5.15 -10.17
N GLY A 223 -8.91 5.16 -9.73
CA GLY A 223 -10.06 4.87 -10.60
C GLY A 223 -10.16 5.84 -11.78
N GLN A 224 -9.91 7.12 -11.54
CA GLN A 224 -9.85 8.15 -12.58
C GLN A 224 -8.70 7.91 -13.57
N ALA A 225 -7.49 7.57 -13.10
CA ALA A 225 -6.35 7.24 -13.96
C ALA A 225 -6.64 6.03 -14.87
N ALA A 226 -7.25 4.98 -14.32
CA ALA A 226 -7.69 3.81 -15.10
C ALA A 226 -8.71 4.19 -16.19
N ARG A 227 -9.72 5.02 -15.88
CA ARG A 227 -10.69 5.50 -16.88
C ARG A 227 -10.06 6.39 -17.95
N MET A 228 -9.16 7.29 -17.57
CA MET A 228 -8.42 8.14 -18.52
C MET A 228 -7.53 7.29 -19.43
N ALA A 229 -6.85 6.25 -18.90
CA ALA A 229 -6.04 5.32 -19.68
C ALA A 229 -6.86 4.47 -20.65
N GLN A 230 -8.03 3.96 -20.23
CA GLN A 230 -8.97 3.23 -21.10
C GLN A 230 -9.41 4.10 -22.28
N MET A 231 -9.79 5.36 -22.05
CA MET A 231 -10.23 6.27 -23.12
C MET A 231 -9.07 6.73 -24.01
N TYR A 232 -7.89 7.02 -23.43
CA TYR A 232 -6.68 7.34 -24.18
C TYR A 232 -6.33 6.23 -25.17
N ARG A 233 -6.38 4.95 -24.75
CA ARG A 233 -6.13 3.79 -25.62
C ARG A 233 -7.10 3.78 -26.82
N VAL A 234 -8.40 3.93 -26.58
CA VAL A 234 -9.43 3.93 -27.65
C VAL A 234 -9.20 5.05 -28.66
N VAL A 235 -8.75 6.23 -28.23
CA VAL A 235 -8.47 7.37 -29.12
C VAL A 235 -7.18 7.17 -29.95
N HIS A 236 -6.16 6.51 -29.41
CA HIS A 236 -4.82 6.44 -30.04
C HIS A 236 -4.53 5.17 -30.84
N VAL A 237 -5.28 4.08 -30.65
CA VAL A 237 -5.12 2.76 -31.31
C VAL A 237 -4.99 2.81 -32.85
N ASN A 238 -5.50 3.85 -33.51
CA ASN A 238 -5.48 4.00 -34.97
C ASN A 238 -4.38 4.95 -35.52
N ARG A 239 -3.37 5.35 -34.73
CA ARG A 239 -2.20 6.05 -35.30
C ARG A 239 -1.38 5.09 -36.18
N HIS A 240 -0.81 5.62 -37.26
CA HIS A 240 -0.12 4.79 -38.25
C HIS A 240 1.23 4.25 -37.71
N HIS A 241 1.44 2.95 -37.84
CA HIS A 241 2.66 2.21 -37.43
C HIS A 241 3.97 2.59 -38.16
N SER A 242 4.00 3.71 -38.90
CA SER A 242 5.11 4.10 -39.78
C SER A 242 5.98 5.23 -39.21
N ASP A 243 5.64 5.75 -38.03
CA ASP A 243 6.34 6.83 -37.34
C ASP A 243 7.21 6.25 -36.21
N PRO A 244 8.53 6.50 -36.14
CA PRO A 244 9.37 6.07 -35.01
C PRO A 244 8.87 6.55 -33.65
N ASP A 245 8.29 7.75 -33.56
CA ASP A 245 7.74 8.30 -32.30
C ASP A 245 6.52 7.50 -31.81
N HIS A 246 5.88 6.72 -32.69
CA HIS A 246 4.76 5.85 -32.33
C HIS A 246 5.17 4.77 -31.31
N PHE A 247 6.37 4.19 -31.45
CA PHE A 247 6.83 3.17 -30.49
C PHE A 247 7.07 3.78 -29.11
N LEU A 248 7.67 4.98 -29.06
CA LEU A 248 7.88 5.71 -27.80
C LEU A 248 6.55 6.11 -27.14
N GLN A 249 5.55 6.53 -27.93
CA GLN A 249 4.21 6.85 -27.42
C GLN A 249 3.51 5.60 -26.84
N GLU A 250 3.58 4.47 -27.55
CA GLU A 250 2.95 3.20 -27.13
C GLU A 250 3.65 2.55 -25.93
N GLU A 251 4.98 2.51 -25.87
CA GLU A 251 5.72 1.97 -24.72
C GLU A 251 5.53 2.86 -23.49
N SER A 252 5.52 4.20 -23.65
CA SER A 252 5.21 5.13 -22.55
C SER A 252 3.78 4.92 -22.02
N PHE A 253 2.79 4.72 -22.90
CA PHE A 253 1.43 4.38 -22.48
C PHE A 253 1.36 3.01 -21.79
N ARG A 254 1.98 1.98 -22.37
CA ARG A 254 2.04 0.62 -21.82
C ARG A 254 2.64 0.60 -20.42
N ARG A 255 3.77 1.27 -20.21
CA ARG A 255 4.40 1.41 -18.88
C ARG A 255 3.51 2.21 -17.92
N THR A 256 2.81 3.23 -18.39
CA THR A 256 1.85 3.98 -17.57
C THR A 256 0.66 3.11 -17.13
N LEU A 257 0.14 2.25 -18.01
CA LEU A 257 -0.92 1.29 -17.68
C LEU A 257 -0.45 0.23 -16.67
N TRP A 258 0.78 -0.26 -16.80
CA TRP A 258 1.38 -1.16 -15.80
C TRP A 258 1.65 -0.49 -14.45
N LEU A 259 1.95 0.81 -14.42
CA LEU A 259 2.03 1.58 -13.18
C LEU A 259 0.65 1.69 -12.50
N ILE A 260 -0.43 1.91 -13.27
CA ILE A 260 -1.80 1.87 -12.75
C ILE A 260 -2.12 0.47 -12.18
N TYR A 261 -1.76 -0.60 -12.88
CA TYR A 261 -1.92 -1.98 -12.38
C TYR A 261 -1.19 -2.23 -11.06
N ILE A 262 0.06 -1.77 -10.92
CA ILE A 262 0.83 -1.91 -9.67
C ILE A 262 0.16 -1.13 -8.52
N LEU A 263 -0.29 0.10 -8.77
CA LEU A 263 -1.00 0.91 -7.77
C LEU A 263 -2.37 0.31 -7.41
N ASP A 264 -3.06 -0.32 -8.36
CA ASP A 264 -4.30 -1.06 -8.13
C ASP A 264 -4.06 -2.29 -7.23
N CYS A 265 -3.04 -3.08 -7.55
CA CYS A 265 -2.60 -4.20 -6.71
C CYS A 265 -2.37 -3.77 -5.26
N PHE A 266 -1.77 -2.61 -5.01
CA PHE A 266 -1.57 -2.08 -3.64
C PHE A 266 -2.84 -1.50 -2.99
N LEU A 267 -3.65 -0.73 -3.71
CA LEU A 267 -4.71 0.10 -3.11
C LEU A 267 -6.10 -0.55 -3.05
N THR A 268 -6.33 -1.66 -3.76
CA THR A 268 -7.63 -2.36 -3.85
C THR A 268 -7.61 -3.76 -3.25
N SER A 269 -6.72 -3.98 -2.28
CA SER A 269 -6.53 -5.24 -1.55
C SER A 269 -7.36 -5.34 -0.26
N SER A 270 -8.44 -4.56 -0.12
CA SER A 270 -9.32 -4.56 1.06
C SER A 270 -10.79 -4.80 0.70
N PRO A 271 -11.57 -5.45 1.59
CA PRO A 271 -13.01 -5.53 1.44
C PRO A 271 -13.65 -4.14 1.25
N GLY A 272 -14.56 -4.01 0.30
CA GLY A 272 -15.23 -2.75 -0.02
C GLY A 272 -14.46 -1.83 -0.98
N ARG A 273 -13.21 -2.14 -1.34
CA ARG A 273 -12.52 -1.53 -2.49
C ARG A 273 -12.51 -2.51 -3.66
N TYR A 274 -12.86 -2.03 -4.85
CA TYR A 274 -12.86 -2.83 -6.08
C TYR A 274 -11.68 -2.42 -6.99
N PRO A 275 -11.06 -3.36 -7.72
CA PRO A 275 -10.02 -3.06 -8.68
C PRO A 275 -10.43 -2.00 -9.71
N ALA A 276 -9.49 -1.10 -10.02
CA ALA A 276 -9.67 -0.05 -11.02
C ALA A 276 -9.52 -0.60 -12.46
N LEU A 277 -8.70 -1.64 -12.64
CA LEU A 277 -8.54 -2.40 -13.88
C LEU A 277 -9.16 -3.80 -13.73
N SER A 278 -9.81 -4.27 -14.80
CA SER A 278 -10.26 -5.66 -14.92
C SER A 278 -9.17 -6.54 -15.54
N LYS A 279 -9.29 -7.86 -15.40
CA LYS A 279 -8.39 -8.82 -16.09
C LYS A 279 -8.42 -8.63 -17.62
N LEU A 280 -9.50 -8.10 -18.20
CA LEU A 280 -9.61 -7.83 -19.64
C LEU A 280 -8.85 -6.57 -20.10
N ASP A 281 -8.63 -5.59 -19.22
CA ASP A 281 -7.90 -4.36 -19.58
C ASP A 281 -6.42 -4.65 -19.90
N VAL A 282 -5.82 -5.58 -19.15
CA VAL A 282 -4.39 -5.93 -19.19
C VAL A 282 -4.06 -7.19 -19.99
N LYS A 283 -5.02 -8.07 -20.26
CA LYS A 283 -4.80 -9.39 -20.89
C LYS A 283 -3.91 -9.35 -22.14
N ASP A 284 -4.30 -8.53 -23.11
CA ASP A 284 -3.63 -8.40 -24.42
C ASP A 284 -2.49 -7.35 -24.41
N VAL A 285 -2.05 -6.91 -23.22
CA VAL A 285 -0.99 -5.90 -23.06
C VAL A 285 0.34 -6.62 -22.86
N ALA A 286 1.33 -6.28 -23.71
CA ALA A 286 2.71 -6.73 -23.54
C ALA A 286 3.28 -6.22 -22.22
N LEU A 287 4.17 -6.98 -21.57
CA LEU A 287 4.99 -6.45 -20.49
C LEU A 287 5.94 -5.36 -21.04
N PRO A 288 6.46 -4.46 -20.16
CA PRO A 288 7.47 -3.47 -20.54
C PRO A 288 8.71 -4.11 -21.19
N CYS A 289 9.30 -3.44 -22.18
CA CYS A 289 10.61 -3.82 -22.73
C CYS A 289 11.75 -3.33 -21.84
N GLU A 290 12.96 -3.85 -22.04
CA GLU A 290 14.18 -3.36 -21.38
C GLU A 290 14.38 -1.85 -21.57
N ASP A 291 14.90 -1.18 -20.54
CA ASP A 291 15.15 0.27 -20.59
C ASP A 291 16.06 0.68 -21.75
N MET A 292 16.97 -0.18 -22.22
CA MET A 292 17.77 0.10 -23.42
C MET A 292 16.88 0.26 -24.67
N ASN A 293 15.91 -0.62 -24.88
CA ASN A 293 15.02 -0.54 -26.05
C ASN A 293 14.07 0.65 -25.95
N PHE A 294 13.60 0.98 -24.75
CA PHE A 294 12.80 2.18 -24.51
C PHE A 294 13.60 3.47 -24.78
N ASN A 295 14.78 3.64 -24.16
CA ASN A 295 15.60 4.86 -24.26
C ASN A 295 16.08 5.19 -25.68
N PHE A 296 16.26 4.19 -26.55
CA PHE A 296 16.64 4.38 -27.96
C PHE A 296 15.47 4.31 -28.95
N GLY A 297 14.25 4.02 -28.49
CA GLY A 297 13.08 3.88 -29.35
C GLY A 297 13.09 2.65 -30.25
N ASN A 298 13.82 1.59 -29.88
CA ASN A 298 13.97 0.36 -30.67
C ASN A 298 12.68 -0.49 -30.59
N PRO A 299 11.90 -0.67 -31.68
CA PRO A 299 10.61 -1.34 -31.60
C PRO A 299 10.76 -2.85 -31.35
N VAL A 300 10.23 -3.32 -30.21
CA VAL A 300 10.29 -4.74 -29.80
C VAL A 300 8.93 -5.24 -29.31
N SER A 301 8.68 -6.55 -29.44
CA SER A 301 7.51 -7.24 -28.89
C SER A 301 7.92 -8.09 -27.69
N VAL A 302 7.26 -7.90 -26.55
CA VAL A 302 7.50 -8.65 -25.30
C VAL A 302 6.25 -9.47 -24.97
N ARG A 303 6.38 -10.60 -24.27
CA ARG A 303 5.22 -11.42 -23.87
C ARG A 303 4.26 -10.67 -22.94
N THR A 304 2.99 -11.08 -22.93
CA THR A 304 1.96 -10.62 -21.99
C THR A 304 2.20 -11.20 -20.58
N LEU A 305 1.38 -10.79 -19.62
CA LEU A 305 1.39 -11.33 -18.25
C LEU A 305 1.17 -12.86 -18.24
N ASP A 306 0.17 -13.33 -19.00
CA ASP A 306 -0.15 -14.76 -19.23
C ASP A 306 0.97 -15.54 -19.96
N GLY A 307 2.04 -14.85 -20.40
CA GLY A 307 3.18 -15.44 -21.08
C GLY A 307 3.04 -15.62 -22.59
N THR A 308 1.91 -15.24 -23.17
CA THR A 308 1.62 -15.34 -24.61
C THR A 308 2.24 -14.18 -25.41
N ALA A 309 2.36 -14.34 -26.73
CA ALA A 309 2.67 -13.24 -27.62
C ALA A 309 1.50 -12.22 -27.65
N PRO A 310 1.74 -10.90 -27.71
CA PRO A 310 0.68 -9.91 -27.81
C PRO A 310 -0.15 -10.04 -29.09
N SER A 311 -1.45 -9.75 -28.99
CA SER A 311 -2.34 -9.67 -30.16
C SER A 311 -1.82 -8.66 -31.18
N GLY A 312 -1.56 -9.13 -32.41
CA GLY A 312 -0.97 -8.33 -33.49
C GLY A 312 0.56 -8.43 -33.64
N CYS A 313 1.25 -9.24 -32.83
CA CYS A 313 2.70 -9.45 -32.97
C CYS A 313 3.07 -10.13 -34.30
N SER A 314 3.84 -9.44 -35.15
CA SER A 314 4.22 -9.91 -36.49
C SER A 314 5.10 -11.17 -36.53
N ASN A 315 5.84 -11.46 -35.45
CA ASN A 315 6.64 -12.68 -35.32
C ASN A 315 6.60 -13.21 -33.88
N PRO A 316 5.60 -14.04 -33.52
CA PRO A 316 5.45 -14.60 -32.18
C PRO A 316 6.62 -15.48 -31.70
N ALA A 317 7.51 -15.93 -32.60
CA ALA A 317 8.67 -16.75 -32.26
C ALA A 317 9.91 -15.93 -31.84
N MET A 318 9.89 -14.60 -31.98
CA MET A 318 10.99 -13.70 -31.64
C MET A 318 10.55 -12.61 -30.66
N LEU A 319 10.04 -13.03 -29.50
CA LEU A 319 9.75 -12.13 -28.39
C LEU A 319 11.05 -11.70 -27.70
N ALA A 320 11.16 -10.40 -27.42
CA ALA A 320 12.24 -9.80 -26.67
C ALA A 320 12.15 -10.16 -25.16
N PRO A 321 13.27 -10.10 -24.42
CA PRO A 321 13.27 -10.19 -22.97
C PRO A 321 12.38 -9.15 -22.30
N ILE A 322 11.95 -9.46 -21.08
CA ILE A 322 11.13 -8.58 -20.25
C ILE A 322 12.04 -7.53 -19.62
N GLY A 323 11.60 -6.28 -19.65
CA GLY A 323 12.33 -5.19 -19.00
C GLY A 323 12.27 -5.24 -17.47
N GLU A 324 13.15 -4.47 -16.86
CA GLU A 324 13.34 -4.34 -15.42
C GLU A 324 12.02 -3.98 -14.70
N PHE A 325 11.24 -3.07 -15.30
CA PHE A 325 9.92 -2.72 -14.81
C PHE A 325 8.87 -3.84 -14.99
N GLY A 326 8.99 -4.67 -16.04
CA GLY A 326 8.15 -5.85 -16.21
C GLY A 326 8.40 -6.94 -15.17
N HIS A 327 9.61 -7.01 -14.63
CA HIS A 327 9.89 -7.86 -13.46
C HIS A 327 9.27 -7.32 -12.17
N ILE A 328 9.12 -5.99 -11.99
CA ILE A 328 8.29 -5.42 -10.92
C ILE A 328 6.82 -5.80 -11.09
N VAL A 329 6.27 -5.77 -12.31
CA VAL A 329 4.89 -6.23 -12.59
C VAL A 329 4.69 -7.68 -12.18
N LEU A 330 5.62 -8.59 -12.55
CA LEU A 330 5.55 -10.02 -12.20
C LEU A 330 5.68 -10.28 -10.70
N ALA A 331 6.57 -9.56 -10.00
CA ALA A 331 6.68 -9.65 -8.55
C ALA A 331 5.42 -9.10 -7.85
N THR A 332 4.79 -8.06 -8.41
CA THR A 332 3.54 -7.48 -7.90
C THR A 332 2.34 -8.41 -8.11
N GLU A 333 2.28 -9.13 -9.24
CA GLU A 333 1.29 -10.18 -9.48
C GLU A 333 1.41 -11.29 -8.42
N ALA A 334 2.61 -11.84 -8.22
CA ALA A 334 2.85 -12.89 -7.23
C ALA A 334 2.48 -12.46 -5.80
N TRP A 335 2.83 -11.22 -5.41
CA TRP A 335 2.42 -10.64 -4.13
C TRP A 335 0.89 -10.46 -4.03
N ARG A 336 0.23 -9.95 -5.08
CA ARG A 336 -1.24 -9.77 -5.10
C ARG A 336 -1.98 -11.11 -5.00
N MET A 337 -1.46 -12.20 -5.58
CA MET A 337 -2.02 -13.56 -5.42
C MET A 337 -1.98 -14.04 -3.95
N VAL A 338 -0.91 -13.74 -3.21
CA VAL A 338 -0.83 -14.05 -1.77
C VAL A 338 -1.82 -13.22 -0.96
N VAL A 339 -1.99 -11.94 -1.31
CA VAL A 339 -2.97 -11.06 -0.66
C VAL A 339 -4.42 -11.45 -1.01
N GLU A 340 -4.67 -11.96 -2.22
CA GLU A 340 -5.96 -12.57 -2.60
C GLU A 340 -6.26 -13.81 -1.74
N MET A 341 -5.27 -14.69 -1.48
CA MET A 341 -5.41 -15.79 -0.52
C MET A 341 -5.72 -15.29 0.90
N MET A 342 -4.99 -14.29 1.40
CA MET A 342 -5.23 -13.73 2.75
C MET A 342 -6.62 -13.10 2.90
N THR A 343 -7.14 -12.45 1.86
CA THR A 343 -8.44 -11.76 1.88
C THR A 343 -9.64 -12.67 1.60
N THR A 344 -9.42 -13.83 0.94
CA THR A 344 -10.49 -14.80 0.63
C THR A 344 -10.54 -15.99 1.58
N SER A 345 -9.45 -16.31 2.29
CA SER A 345 -9.37 -17.49 3.16
C SER A 345 -9.55 -17.17 4.65
N THR A 346 -10.50 -17.86 5.28
CA THR A 346 -10.71 -17.93 6.74
C THR A 346 -9.87 -19.03 7.38
N LEU A 347 -9.81 -19.12 8.72
CA LEU A 347 -9.18 -20.25 9.42
C LEU A 347 -9.85 -21.61 9.08
N ALA A 348 -11.14 -21.62 8.76
CA ALA A 348 -11.88 -22.83 8.39
C ALA A 348 -11.72 -23.24 6.91
N THR A 349 -11.21 -22.34 6.07
CA THR A 349 -11.00 -22.54 4.62
C THR A 349 -9.53 -22.44 4.22
N PHE A 350 -8.63 -22.53 5.20
CA PHE A 350 -7.19 -22.51 4.95
C PHE A 350 -6.76 -23.77 4.20
N SER A 351 -5.87 -23.62 3.22
CA SER A 351 -5.29 -24.73 2.47
C SER A 351 -3.77 -24.60 2.42
N GLU A 352 -3.09 -25.64 2.87
CA GLU A 352 -1.64 -25.76 2.79
C GLU A 352 -1.18 -25.99 1.33
N GLU A 353 -1.98 -26.69 0.51
CA GLU A 353 -1.75 -26.80 -0.94
C GLU A 353 -1.75 -25.42 -1.61
N GLN A 354 -2.68 -24.53 -1.23
CA GLN A 354 -2.70 -23.16 -1.75
C GLN A 354 -1.44 -22.38 -1.35
N CYS A 355 -0.91 -22.59 -0.14
CA CYS A 355 0.36 -21.98 0.29
C CYS A 355 1.53 -22.49 -0.55
N GLN A 356 1.63 -23.79 -0.80
CA GLN A 356 2.68 -24.40 -1.63
C GLN A 356 2.63 -23.93 -3.09
N ILE A 357 1.44 -23.80 -3.68
CA ILE A 357 1.26 -23.24 -5.02
C ILE A 357 1.75 -21.78 -5.10
N LEU A 358 1.49 -20.98 -4.05
CA LEU A 358 1.93 -19.59 -3.99
C LEU A 358 3.44 -19.46 -3.79
N GLU A 359 4.05 -20.30 -2.94
CA GLU A 359 5.52 -20.33 -2.81
C GLU A 359 6.19 -20.79 -4.11
N ALA A 360 5.64 -21.79 -4.81
CA ALA A 360 6.12 -22.21 -6.12
C ALA A 360 6.03 -21.08 -7.16
N LYS A 361 4.95 -20.29 -7.17
CA LYS A 361 4.81 -19.08 -8.03
C LYS A 361 5.86 -18.02 -7.68
N VAL A 362 6.09 -17.73 -6.39
CA VAL A 362 7.10 -16.76 -5.94
C VAL A 362 8.52 -17.23 -6.30
N ALA A 363 8.84 -18.50 -6.08
CA ALA A 363 10.11 -19.12 -6.48
C ALA A 363 10.29 -19.12 -8.01
N GLN A 364 9.22 -19.39 -8.78
CA GLN A 364 9.23 -19.31 -10.24
C GLN A 364 9.50 -17.88 -10.74
N VAL A 365 8.97 -16.84 -10.08
CA VAL A 365 9.30 -15.45 -10.44
C VAL A 365 10.78 -15.16 -10.15
N ARG A 366 11.31 -15.54 -8.97
CA ARG A 366 12.74 -15.37 -8.63
C ARG A 366 13.66 -16.12 -9.61
N ALA A 367 13.31 -17.34 -9.99
CA ALA A 367 14.10 -18.17 -10.92
C ALA A 367 14.09 -17.66 -12.37
N ASN A 368 13.08 -16.89 -12.76
CA ASN A 368 12.97 -16.27 -14.09
C ASN A 368 13.56 -14.84 -14.15
N LEU A 369 14.26 -14.38 -13.11
CA LEU A 369 14.99 -13.12 -13.15
C LEU A 369 16.26 -13.24 -14.01
N PRO A 370 16.62 -12.22 -14.80
CA PRO A 370 17.93 -12.14 -15.46
C PRO A 370 19.07 -12.32 -14.46
N HIS A 371 20.18 -12.94 -14.88
CA HIS A 371 21.32 -13.26 -14.00
C HIS A 371 21.82 -12.06 -13.17
N HIS A 372 21.75 -10.84 -13.70
CA HIS A 372 22.13 -9.63 -12.96
C HIS A 372 21.12 -9.24 -11.87
N PHE A 373 19.81 -9.42 -12.08
CA PHE A 373 18.78 -9.23 -11.04
C PHE A 373 18.65 -10.40 -10.06
N ALA A 374 19.37 -11.50 -10.24
CA ALA A 374 19.35 -12.62 -9.30
C ALA A 374 19.90 -12.21 -7.92
N GLU A 375 19.19 -12.60 -6.84
CA GLU A 375 19.55 -12.30 -5.45
C GLU A 375 20.85 -13.02 -5.07
N ARG A 376 21.91 -12.25 -4.74
CA ARG A 376 23.20 -12.75 -4.23
C ARG A 376 23.87 -11.68 -3.35
N ASN A 377 24.78 -12.10 -2.48
CA ASN A 377 25.60 -11.23 -1.64
C ASN A 377 26.32 -10.16 -2.49
N GLY A 378 26.25 -8.88 -2.06
CA GLY A 378 26.87 -7.74 -2.73
C GLY A 378 26.17 -7.22 -4.00
N GLN A 379 25.15 -7.91 -4.53
CA GLN A 379 24.42 -7.43 -5.72
C GLN A 379 23.69 -6.11 -5.48
N MET A 380 23.23 -5.88 -4.24
CA MET A 380 22.51 -4.65 -3.88
C MET A 380 23.40 -3.40 -4.04
N ASP A 381 24.64 -3.45 -3.55
CA ASP A 381 25.59 -2.34 -3.62
C ASP A 381 26.05 -2.08 -5.06
N LEU A 382 26.16 -3.14 -5.87
CA LEU A 382 26.39 -3.04 -7.31
C LEU A 382 25.21 -2.35 -8.01
N HIS A 383 23.97 -2.75 -7.73
CA HIS A 383 22.78 -2.11 -8.30
C HIS A 383 22.60 -0.66 -7.84
N ILE A 384 22.93 -0.33 -6.58
CA ILE A 384 23.03 1.05 -6.08
C ILE A 384 24.03 1.85 -6.93
N THR A 385 25.25 1.33 -7.09
CA THR A 385 26.33 1.98 -7.87
C THR A 385 25.93 2.18 -9.34
N MET A 386 25.20 1.23 -9.91
CA MET A 386 24.68 1.27 -11.28
C MET A 386 23.34 2.04 -11.40
N GLY A 387 22.88 2.73 -10.35
CA GLY A 387 21.66 3.55 -10.37
C GLY A 387 20.33 2.79 -10.46
N SER A 388 20.34 1.46 -10.30
CA SER A 388 19.18 0.56 -10.38
C SER A 388 18.79 -0.08 -9.04
N GLY A 389 19.41 0.32 -7.92
CA GLY A 389 19.18 -0.21 -6.57
C GLY A 389 17.72 -0.21 -6.13
N LEU A 390 16.97 0.86 -6.39
CA LEU A 390 15.53 0.92 -6.09
C LEU A 390 14.72 -0.11 -6.91
N THR A 391 15.09 -0.37 -8.16
CA THR A 391 14.42 -1.35 -9.03
C THR A 391 14.69 -2.78 -8.55
N PHE A 392 15.95 -3.10 -8.26
CA PHE A 392 16.37 -4.39 -7.69
C PHE A 392 15.67 -4.66 -6.35
N ALA A 393 15.72 -3.71 -5.43
CA ALA A 393 15.07 -3.81 -4.13
C ALA A 393 13.55 -3.98 -4.26
N MET A 394 12.89 -3.23 -5.15
CA MET A 394 11.43 -3.33 -5.32
C MET A 394 11.00 -4.74 -5.74
N ILE A 395 11.74 -5.37 -6.66
CA ILE A 395 11.49 -6.75 -7.11
C ILE A 395 11.60 -7.72 -5.93
N HIS A 396 12.73 -7.73 -5.23
CA HIS A 396 12.97 -8.73 -4.18
C HIS A 396 12.12 -8.49 -2.93
N MET A 397 11.90 -7.23 -2.54
CA MET A 397 11.08 -6.90 -1.36
C MET A 397 9.59 -7.25 -1.56
N LEU A 398 9.07 -7.22 -2.79
CA LEU A 398 7.75 -7.79 -3.12
C LEU A 398 7.72 -9.31 -2.87
N LEU A 399 8.75 -10.04 -3.35
CA LEU A 399 8.84 -11.49 -3.21
C LEU A 399 9.06 -11.93 -1.75
N HIS A 400 9.92 -11.25 -0.99
CA HIS A 400 10.10 -11.53 0.45
C HIS A 400 8.86 -11.17 1.28
N CYS A 401 8.19 -10.07 0.99
CA CYS A 401 6.92 -9.73 1.65
C CYS A 401 5.86 -10.83 1.39
N ALA A 402 5.82 -11.39 0.18
CA ALA A 402 4.96 -12.53 -0.16
C ALA A 402 5.33 -13.80 0.64
N ILE A 403 6.63 -14.17 0.74
CA ILE A 403 7.09 -15.30 1.57
C ILE A 403 6.73 -15.12 3.05
N ILE A 404 6.94 -13.92 3.61
CA ILE A 404 6.57 -13.61 4.99
C ILE A 404 5.06 -13.76 5.16
N PHE A 405 4.23 -13.24 4.26
CA PHE A 405 2.77 -13.36 4.33
C PHE A 405 2.27 -14.81 4.31
N ILE A 406 2.82 -15.67 3.44
CA ILE A 406 2.45 -17.09 3.38
C ILE A 406 2.80 -17.80 4.69
N ASN A 407 4.06 -17.69 5.12
CA ASN A 407 4.54 -18.42 6.28
C ASN A 407 3.95 -17.87 7.60
N ARG A 408 3.76 -16.55 7.71
CA ARG A 408 2.99 -15.93 8.80
C ARG A 408 1.56 -16.47 8.87
N ARG A 409 0.90 -16.73 7.74
CA ARG A 409 -0.44 -17.33 7.73
C ARG A 409 -0.43 -18.81 8.14
N ARG A 410 0.58 -19.60 7.74
CA ARG A 410 0.79 -20.97 8.27
C ARG A 410 0.92 -20.97 9.79
N ILE A 411 1.78 -20.10 10.33
CA ILE A 411 2.01 -20.00 11.77
C ILE A 411 0.72 -19.60 12.49
N LEU A 412 -0.02 -18.60 11.99
CA LEU A 412 -1.34 -18.23 12.53
C LEU A 412 -2.33 -19.40 12.57
N GLN A 413 -2.36 -20.26 11.54
CA GLN A 413 -3.24 -21.44 11.52
C GLN A 413 -2.88 -22.45 12.63
N VAL A 414 -1.59 -22.58 12.97
CA VAL A 414 -1.14 -23.47 14.06
C VAL A 414 -1.43 -22.87 15.44
N VAL A 415 -1.03 -21.61 15.68
CA VAL A 415 -1.16 -20.99 17.02
C VAL A 415 -2.60 -20.66 17.42
N THR A 416 -3.53 -20.62 16.47
CA THR A 416 -4.98 -20.42 16.72
C THR A 416 -5.76 -21.73 16.86
N SER A 417 -5.11 -22.89 16.73
CA SER A 417 -5.75 -24.19 16.92
C SER A 417 -6.02 -24.48 18.41
N GLU A 418 -7.15 -25.13 18.70
CA GLU A 418 -7.60 -25.41 20.09
C GLU A 418 -6.63 -26.30 20.88
N GLY A 419 -5.77 -27.06 20.20
CA GLY A 419 -4.74 -27.91 20.80
C GLY A 419 -3.34 -27.28 20.88
N PHE A 420 -3.18 -25.99 20.57
CA PHE A 420 -1.88 -25.34 20.57
C PHE A 420 -1.23 -25.29 21.96
N THR A 421 0.04 -25.70 22.03
CA THR A 421 0.88 -25.60 23.24
C THR A 421 2.31 -25.23 22.87
N MET A 422 2.99 -24.46 23.71
CA MET A 422 4.38 -24.03 23.45
C MET A 422 5.37 -25.20 23.41
N ASP A 423 5.18 -26.22 24.26
CA ASP A 423 6.02 -27.41 24.24
C ASP A 423 5.71 -28.33 23.05
N GLY A 424 4.44 -28.36 22.60
CA GLY A 424 4.07 -28.94 21.31
C GLY A 424 4.76 -28.25 20.14
N TRP A 425 4.83 -26.91 20.14
CA TRP A 425 5.56 -26.13 19.13
C TRP A 425 7.08 -26.43 19.15
N ARG A 426 7.70 -26.44 20.34
CA ARG A 426 9.12 -26.79 20.52
C ARG A 426 9.47 -28.20 20.02
N MET A 427 8.51 -29.13 20.09
CA MET A 427 8.64 -30.52 19.63
C MET A 427 8.02 -30.78 18.23
N SER A 428 7.64 -29.73 17.48
CA SER A 428 6.87 -29.88 16.24
C SER A 428 7.71 -30.23 15.00
N ALA A 429 7.00 -30.59 13.92
CA ALA A 429 7.59 -31.01 12.66
C ALA A 429 8.41 -29.92 11.96
N GLN A 430 9.43 -30.35 11.20
CA GLN A 430 10.39 -29.52 10.46
C GLN A 430 9.76 -28.37 9.65
N SER A 431 8.56 -28.55 9.10
CA SER A 431 7.86 -27.54 8.31
C SER A 431 7.50 -26.27 9.08
N GLN A 432 7.29 -26.36 10.40
CA GLN A 432 7.04 -25.18 11.24
C GLN A 432 8.34 -24.40 11.50
N ILE A 433 9.45 -25.11 11.71
CA ILE A 433 10.80 -24.53 11.83
C ILE A 433 11.17 -23.82 10.51
N GLN A 434 11.00 -24.49 9.37
CA GLN A 434 11.20 -23.90 8.04
C GLN A 434 10.35 -22.65 7.80
N SER A 435 9.10 -22.62 8.30
CA SER A 435 8.24 -21.44 8.20
C SER A 435 8.81 -20.24 8.97
N VAL A 436 9.48 -20.48 10.12
CA VAL A 436 10.18 -19.44 10.89
C VAL A 436 11.49 -19.03 10.19
N GLU A 437 12.27 -19.99 9.71
CA GLU A 437 13.54 -19.74 8.98
C GLU A 437 13.30 -18.87 7.74
N HIS A 438 12.31 -19.19 6.90
CA HIS A 438 11.94 -18.39 5.72
C HIS A 438 11.51 -16.95 6.06
N ILE A 439 10.87 -16.73 7.22
CA ILE A 439 10.51 -15.39 7.70
C ILE A 439 11.75 -14.62 8.14
N LEU A 440 12.65 -15.25 8.91
CA LEU A 440 13.89 -14.62 9.39
C LEU A 440 14.81 -14.24 8.22
N GLU A 441 15.05 -15.16 7.28
CA GLU A 441 15.84 -14.92 6.06
C GLU A 441 15.23 -13.78 5.22
N SER A 442 13.93 -13.85 4.92
CA SER A 442 13.24 -12.83 4.12
C SER A 442 13.22 -11.46 4.79
N SER A 443 13.11 -11.43 6.12
CA SER A 443 13.19 -10.21 6.92
C SER A 443 14.61 -9.63 6.89
N HIS A 444 15.64 -10.47 6.95
CA HIS A 444 17.04 -10.05 6.86
C HIS A 444 17.36 -9.46 5.47
N SER A 445 16.96 -10.10 4.37
CA SER A 445 17.12 -9.54 3.01
C SER A 445 16.40 -8.19 2.85
N ILE A 446 15.17 -8.06 3.35
CA ILE A 446 14.42 -6.78 3.37
C ILE A 446 15.20 -5.68 4.12
N ILE A 447 15.67 -5.96 5.34
CA ILE A 447 16.36 -4.98 6.19
C ILE A 447 17.72 -4.60 5.59
N SER A 448 18.44 -5.57 5.03
CA SER A 448 19.71 -5.36 4.33
C SER A 448 19.55 -4.39 3.14
N MET A 449 18.59 -4.66 2.26
CA MET A 449 18.32 -3.78 1.10
C MET A 449 17.86 -2.38 1.51
N LEU A 450 17.01 -2.26 2.54
CA LEU A 450 16.59 -0.96 3.09
C LEU A 450 17.77 -0.17 3.66
N THR A 451 18.62 -0.82 4.47
CA THR A 451 19.79 -0.18 5.09
C THR A 451 20.82 0.25 4.03
N ALA A 452 20.99 -0.53 2.95
CA ALA A 452 21.87 -0.19 1.84
C ALA A 452 21.36 1.05 1.07
N LEU A 453 20.06 1.13 0.75
CA LEU A 453 19.44 2.31 0.12
C LEU A 453 19.56 3.57 0.99
N GLN A 454 19.34 3.42 2.30
CA GLN A 454 19.50 4.50 3.27
C GLN A 454 20.95 4.99 3.31
N SER A 455 21.91 4.08 3.45
CA SER A 455 23.35 4.38 3.49
C SER A 455 23.89 5.00 2.20
N ALA A 456 23.25 4.71 1.05
CA ALA A 456 23.59 5.27 -0.25
C ALA A 456 22.93 6.62 -0.55
N THR A 457 22.13 7.17 0.38
CA THR A 457 21.51 8.50 0.22
C THR A 457 22.55 9.60 0.37
N GLU A 458 22.52 10.60 -0.51
CA GLU A 458 23.45 11.73 -0.48
C GLU A 458 23.33 12.50 0.85
N PRO A 459 24.42 12.82 1.58
CA PRO A 459 24.34 13.36 2.96
C PRO A 459 23.56 14.67 3.17
N ASN A 460 23.24 15.39 2.08
CA ASN A 460 22.44 16.63 2.11
C ASN A 460 20.97 16.41 1.69
N MET A 461 20.54 15.16 1.46
CA MET A 461 19.19 14.79 1.02
C MET A 461 18.48 13.95 2.09
N VAL A 462 17.15 14.11 2.20
CA VAL A 462 16.32 13.25 3.06
C VAL A 462 16.13 11.90 2.36
N CYS A 463 16.31 10.79 3.06
CA CYS A 463 16.02 9.47 2.52
C CYS A 463 14.50 9.24 2.44
N CYS A 464 13.93 9.32 1.24
CA CYS A 464 12.50 9.11 0.99
C CYS A 464 12.27 7.77 0.28
N LEU A 465 12.33 6.68 1.07
CA LEU A 465 12.06 5.33 0.59
C LEU A 465 10.60 5.19 0.09
N PRO A 466 10.36 4.43 -0.99
CA PRO A 466 9.01 4.09 -1.45
C PRO A 466 8.14 3.44 -0.37
N ILE A 467 6.84 3.79 -0.37
CA ILE A 467 5.87 3.34 0.65
C ILE A 467 5.83 1.81 0.81
N PHE A 468 5.86 1.05 -0.29
CA PHE A 468 5.89 -0.42 -0.23
C PHE A 468 7.15 -0.96 0.45
N MET A 469 8.31 -0.36 0.19
CA MET A 469 9.57 -0.78 0.79
C MET A 469 9.56 -0.57 2.31
N LEU A 470 9.02 0.56 2.75
CA LEU A 470 8.81 0.83 4.18
C LEU A 470 7.79 -0.15 4.79
N PHE A 471 6.69 -0.44 4.07
CA PHE A 471 5.70 -1.41 4.54
C PHE A 471 6.29 -2.81 4.70
N SER A 472 7.09 -3.31 3.76
CA SER A 472 7.73 -4.63 3.93
C SER A 472 8.75 -4.63 5.09
N GLY A 473 9.42 -3.50 5.34
CA GLY A 473 10.26 -3.30 6.54
C GLY A 473 9.45 -3.39 7.84
N PHE A 474 8.29 -2.72 7.91
CA PHE A 474 7.35 -2.88 9.03
C PHE A 474 6.85 -4.33 9.16
N THR A 475 6.44 -4.97 8.07
CA THR A 475 5.99 -6.37 8.04
C THR A 475 7.07 -7.30 8.58
N ALA A 476 8.32 -7.15 8.12
CA ALA A 476 9.47 -7.90 8.61
C ALA A 476 9.66 -7.70 10.13
N GLY A 477 9.86 -6.45 10.56
CA GLY A 477 10.13 -6.11 11.96
C GLY A 477 9.04 -6.56 12.93
N SER A 478 7.77 -6.29 12.61
CA SER A 478 6.63 -6.72 13.44
C SER A 478 6.47 -8.24 13.48
N THR A 479 6.69 -8.95 12.36
CA THR A 479 6.58 -10.41 12.34
C THR A 479 7.70 -11.07 13.13
N VAL A 480 8.96 -10.63 13.01
CA VAL A 480 10.06 -11.22 13.81
C VAL A 480 9.96 -10.87 15.30
N ALA A 481 9.53 -9.66 15.65
CA ALA A 481 9.24 -9.28 17.04
C ALA A 481 8.16 -10.20 17.64
N TYR A 482 7.07 -10.45 16.90
CA TYR A 482 6.02 -11.37 17.31
C TYR A 482 6.52 -12.81 17.52
N LEU A 483 7.38 -13.33 16.63
CA LEU A 483 7.93 -14.68 16.78
C LEU A 483 8.76 -14.84 18.07
N ALA A 484 9.55 -13.83 18.44
CA ALA A 484 10.29 -13.82 19.70
C ALA A 484 9.37 -13.63 20.92
N LEU A 485 8.48 -12.62 20.89
CA LEU A 485 7.55 -12.32 22.00
C LEU A 485 6.55 -13.45 22.31
N LYS A 486 6.22 -14.29 21.32
CA LYS A 486 5.39 -15.48 21.49
C LYS A 486 6.21 -16.74 21.84
N GLY A 487 7.54 -16.68 21.80
CA GLY A 487 8.44 -17.82 22.04
C GLY A 487 8.45 -18.87 20.92
N LEU A 488 8.12 -18.45 19.69
CA LEU A 488 8.05 -19.31 18.49
C LEU A 488 9.39 -19.44 17.76
N SER A 489 10.27 -18.45 17.90
CA SER A 489 11.63 -18.47 17.35
C SER A 489 12.61 -19.28 18.21
N PRO A 490 13.66 -19.89 17.63
CA PRO A 490 14.73 -20.51 18.41
C PRO A 490 15.49 -19.47 19.24
N PRO A 491 15.80 -19.71 20.54
CA PRO A 491 16.40 -18.70 21.42
C PRO A 491 17.70 -18.06 20.90
N HIS A 492 18.54 -18.83 20.20
CA HIS A 492 19.80 -18.33 19.61
C HIS A 492 19.60 -17.27 18.51
N THR A 493 18.37 -17.01 18.07
CA THR A 493 18.05 -15.97 17.08
C THR A 493 17.69 -14.62 17.72
N HIS A 494 17.46 -14.57 19.04
CA HIS A 494 16.85 -13.40 19.69
C HIS A 494 17.69 -12.11 19.58
N ASP A 495 19.02 -12.19 19.63
CA ASP A 495 19.90 -11.03 19.45
C ASP A 495 19.83 -10.46 18.02
N SER A 496 19.70 -11.35 17.04
CA SER A 496 19.50 -10.99 15.63
C SER A 496 18.13 -10.34 15.44
N ILE A 497 17.08 -10.92 16.05
CA ILE A 497 15.72 -10.38 16.01
C ILE A 497 15.66 -8.98 16.63
N ASN A 498 16.26 -8.76 17.81
CA ASN A 498 16.36 -7.42 18.41
C ASN A 498 17.05 -6.43 17.46
N THR A 499 18.22 -6.81 16.92
CA THR A 499 18.97 -6.00 15.94
C THR A 499 18.15 -5.67 14.68
N MET A 500 17.31 -6.61 14.23
CA MET A 500 16.41 -6.43 13.08
C MET A 500 15.24 -5.50 13.40
N VAL A 501 14.62 -5.66 14.58
CA VAL A 501 13.51 -4.83 15.07
C VAL A 501 13.95 -3.37 15.22
N ASP A 502 15.12 -3.12 15.83
CA ASP A 502 15.63 -1.76 16.04
C ASP A 502 16.01 -1.06 14.73
N LYS A 503 16.59 -1.81 13.75
CA LYS A 503 16.81 -1.30 12.38
C LYS A 503 15.48 -0.95 11.70
N CYS A 504 14.47 -1.82 11.77
CA CYS A 504 13.14 -1.51 11.24
C CYS A 504 12.52 -0.29 11.94
N LEU A 505 12.71 -0.14 13.25
CA LEU A 505 12.18 1.00 14.02
C LEU A 505 12.81 2.32 13.57
N ALA A 506 14.13 2.35 13.36
CA ALA A 506 14.84 3.51 12.80
C ALA A 506 14.33 3.86 11.37
N LEU A 507 14.23 2.87 10.49
CA LEU A 507 13.70 3.03 9.14
C LEU A 507 12.23 3.54 9.14
N MET A 508 11.39 3.08 10.07
CA MET A 508 10.01 3.56 10.20
C MET A 508 9.95 4.98 10.76
N LYS A 509 10.88 5.36 11.64
CA LYS A 509 10.97 6.71 12.21
C LYS A 509 11.26 7.73 11.09
N GLU A 510 12.34 7.54 10.34
CA GLU A 510 12.70 8.41 9.21
C GLU A 510 11.64 8.38 8.09
N GLY A 511 11.13 7.19 7.76
CA GLY A 511 10.04 7.02 6.81
C GLY A 511 8.79 7.82 7.17
N SER A 512 8.53 8.03 8.48
CA SER A 512 7.39 8.81 8.96
C SER A 512 7.53 10.33 8.77
N GLU A 513 8.76 10.84 8.59
CA GLU A 513 9.01 12.25 8.27
C GLU A 513 8.70 12.57 6.79
N SER A 514 8.85 11.58 5.90
CA SER A 514 8.41 11.68 4.51
C SER A 514 6.91 11.36 4.34
N TRP A 515 6.42 10.34 5.04
CA TRP A 515 5.09 9.75 4.82
C TRP A 515 4.28 9.62 6.12
N HIS A 516 3.22 10.44 6.28
CA HIS A 516 2.30 10.35 7.43
C HIS A 516 1.64 8.97 7.57
N LEU A 517 1.53 8.23 6.46
CA LEU A 517 1.08 6.84 6.42
C LEU A 517 1.88 5.90 7.33
N VAL A 518 3.17 6.17 7.57
CA VAL A 518 4.11 5.31 8.32
C VAL A 518 4.04 5.56 9.84
N VAL A 519 3.49 6.71 10.27
CA VAL A 519 3.39 7.09 11.70
C VAL A 519 2.72 6.02 12.59
N PRO A 520 1.64 5.32 12.18
CA PRO A 520 1.06 4.22 12.95
C PRO A 520 1.99 3.00 13.02
N TRP A 521 2.68 2.66 11.93
CA TRP A 521 3.60 1.51 11.86
C TRP A 521 4.79 1.70 12.79
N HIS A 522 5.39 2.90 12.78
CA HIS A 522 6.42 3.32 13.72
C HIS A 522 5.92 3.19 15.18
N ARG A 523 4.72 3.69 15.49
CA ARG A 523 4.15 3.62 16.85
C ARG A 523 3.88 2.19 17.32
N HIS A 524 3.35 1.34 16.45
CA HIS A 524 3.09 -0.06 16.78
C HIS A 524 4.41 -0.83 17.00
N LEU A 525 5.38 -0.69 16.09
CA LEU A 525 6.70 -1.31 16.23
C LEU A 525 7.47 -0.77 17.45
N SER A 526 7.28 0.50 17.83
CA SER A 526 7.85 1.08 19.08
C SER A 526 7.38 0.35 20.34
N VAL A 527 6.12 -0.15 20.36
CA VAL A 527 5.59 -0.92 21.49
C VAL A 527 6.19 -2.33 21.49
N MET A 528 6.28 -2.98 20.32
CA MET A 528 6.87 -4.31 20.19
C MET A 528 8.37 -4.33 20.55
N SER A 529 9.15 -3.34 20.08
CA SER A 529 10.58 -3.17 20.41
C SER A 529 10.79 -3.04 21.92
N ARG A 530 10.00 -2.20 22.61
CA ARG A 530 10.11 -2.04 24.07
C ARG A 530 9.80 -3.34 24.82
N VAL A 531 8.66 -3.98 24.54
CA VAL A 531 8.25 -5.19 25.26
C VAL A 531 9.21 -6.36 24.97
N LEU A 532 9.87 -6.38 23.80
CA LEU A 532 10.93 -7.35 23.47
C LEU A 532 12.21 -7.12 24.28
N GLN A 533 12.62 -5.86 24.44
CA GLN A 533 13.76 -5.47 25.29
C GLN A 533 13.47 -5.79 26.77
N ASP A 534 12.29 -5.41 27.27
CA ASP A 534 11.86 -5.68 28.65
C ASP A 534 11.82 -7.20 28.96
N ALA A 535 11.38 -8.03 28.00
CA ALA A 535 11.34 -9.49 28.14
C ALA A 535 12.75 -10.12 28.25
N ASN A 536 13.71 -9.64 27.45
CA ASN A 536 15.11 -10.11 27.54
C ASN A 536 15.71 -9.80 28.93
N PHE A 537 15.51 -8.60 29.48
CA PHE A 537 15.98 -8.27 30.83
C PHE A 537 15.29 -9.10 31.93
N GLY A 538 14.04 -9.53 31.70
CA GLY A 538 13.35 -10.51 32.54
C GLY A 538 14.10 -11.84 32.60
N GLU A 539 14.38 -12.46 31.44
CA GLU A 539 15.11 -13.74 31.39
C GLU A 539 16.53 -13.63 31.98
N GLU A 540 17.27 -12.54 31.72
CA GLU A 540 18.60 -12.35 32.33
C GLU A 540 18.51 -12.22 33.86
N THR A 541 17.52 -11.48 34.38
CA THR A 541 17.32 -11.29 35.82
C THR A 541 16.92 -12.60 36.51
N GLU A 542 16.06 -13.41 35.89
CA GLU A 542 15.70 -14.72 36.41
C GLU A 542 16.90 -15.68 36.40
N ARG A 543 17.69 -15.75 35.31
CA ARG A 543 18.91 -16.57 35.26
C ARG A 543 19.94 -16.17 36.32
N ILE A 544 20.18 -14.86 36.51
CA ILE A 544 21.06 -14.34 37.57
C ILE A 544 20.53 -14.66 38.98
N SER A 545 19.20 -14.72 39.15
CA SER A 545 18.56 -15.12 40.40
C SER A 545 18.66 -16.63 40.64
N GLU A 546 18.50 -17.45 39.61
CA GLU A 546 18.67 -18.91 39.69
C GLU A 546 20.13 -19.28 40.00
N ASP A 547 21.11 -18.68 39.32
CA ASP A 547 22.54 -18.87 39.63
C ASP A 547 22.84 -18.47 41.08
N ARG A 548 22.31 -17.34 41.57
CA ARG A 548 22.41 -16.95 42.98
C ARG A 548 21.78 -17.98 43.93
N MET A 549 20.63 -18.55 43.58
CA MET A 549 19.99 -19.61 44.37
C MET A 549 20.77 -20.94 44.33
N GLN A 550 21.42 -21.28 43.22
CA GLN A 550 22.29 -22.45 43.12
C GLN A 550 23.56 -22.27 43.96
N ILE A 551 24.20 -21.10 43.87
CA ILE A 551 25.37 -20.72 44.70
C ILE A 551 25.02 -20.76 46.20
N GLN A 552 23.81 -20.35 46.60
CA GLN A 552 23.35 -20.45 47.99
C GLN A 552 22.93 -21.87 48.44
N ARG A 553 22.83 -22.84 47.53
CA ARG A 553 22.45 -24.24 47.86
C ARG A 553 23.63 -25.19 48.02
N SER A 554 24.87 -24.76 47.77
CA SER A 554 26.07 -25.54 48.04
C SER A 554 26.42 -25.57 49.54
N PRO A 555 26.37 -26.73 50.23
CA PRO A 555 26.81 -26.82 51.62
C PRO A 555 28.33 -26.74 51.72
N SER A 556 28.84 -25.97 52.68
CA SER A 556 30.28 -25.72 52.85
C SER A 556 31.06 -26.98 53.25
N ALA A 557 32.10 -27.28 52.47
CA ALA A 557 33.28 -27.98 52.96
C ALA A 557 34.36 -26.96 53.34
N LYS A 558 35.00 -27.14 54.50
CA LYS A 558 36.21 -26.41 54.90
C LYS A 558 37.43 -27.30 54.64
N ASP A 559 38.52 -26.73 54.16
CA ASP A 559 39.71 -26.61 55.02
C ASP A 559 40.79 -25.65 54.47
N ASP A 560 41.24 -24.78 55.38
CA ASP A 560 42.62 -24.34 55.69
C ASP A 560 43.73 -24.08 54.62
N ARG A 561 44.44 -22.95 54.88
CA ARG A 561 45.89 -22.65 54.67
C ARG A 561 46.40 -21.90 53.42
N MET A 562 46.56 -20.59 53.63
CA MET A 562 47.84 -19.83 53.61
C MET A 562 48.78 -19.84 52.37
N SER A 563 48.78 -18.69 51.68
CA SER A 563 49.95 -17.80 51.46
C SER A 563 51.11 -18.14 50.49
N GLN A 564 51.17 -17.36 49.40
CA GLN A 564 52.39 -16.91 48.63
C GLN A 564 53.23 -18.02 47.93
N VAL A 565 54.06 -17.80 46.90
CA VAL A 565 54.83 -16.63 46.39
C VAL A 565 54.83 -16.61 44.84
N ASP A 566 55.23 -15.49 44.21
CA ASP A 566 55.45 -15.29 42.77
C ASP A 566 56.43 -16.26 42.08
N ALA A 567 56.22 -16.47 40.76
CA ALA A 567 57.28 -16.63 39.77
C ALA A 567 56.81 -16.21 38.36
N ARG A 568 57.64 -15.44 37.64
CA ARG A 568 57.66 -15.34 36.16
C ARG A 568 58.77 -16.29 35.66
N ASP A 569 58.81 -16.79 34.43
CA ASP A 569 59.13 -16.05 33.20
C ASP A 569 59.04 -16.95 31.94
N GLU A 570 58.97 -16.30 30.77
CA GLU A 570 59.49 -16.68 29.43
C GLU A 570 59.27 -18.09 28.80
N HIS A 571 59.57 -18.33 27.50
CA HIS A 571 59.15 -17.70 26.23
C HIS A 571 59.61 -18.63 25.07
N MET A 572 59.12 -18.43 23.83
CA MET A 572 59.63 -19.01 22.55
C MET A 572 59.42 -20.54 22.34
N ASP A 573 59.38 -21.09 21.11
CA ASP A 573 58.71 -20.69 19.85
C ASP A 573 58.74 -21.89 18.84
N TYR A 574 58.35 -21.65 17.57
CA TYR A 574 58.49 -22.50 16.35
C TYR A 574 57.48 -23.66 16.11
N GLU A 575 57.16 -24.07 14.87
CA GLU A 575 56.86 -23.33 13.62
C GLU A 575 56.13 -24.24 12.58
N GLN A 576 55.22 -23.66 11.80
CA GLN A 576 54.62 -24.04 10.49
C GLN A 576 54.45 -25.51 9.99
N THR A 577 53.23 -25.74 9.49
CA THR A 577 52.76 -26.60 8.37
C THR A 577 53.72 -26.78 7.16
N PRO A 578 53.65 -27.88 6.36
CA PRO A 578 52.49 -28.14 5.46
C PRO A 578 52.10 -29.62 5.24
N ALA A 579 51.12 -29.85 4.35
CA ALA A 579 50.41 -31.13 4.18
C ALA A 579 50.53 -31.78 2.78
N HIS A 580 50.63 -33.11 2.76
CA HIS A 580 50.24 -34.07 1.70
C HIS A 580 50.30 -35.48 2.37
N GLY A 581 49.55 -36.52 1.98
CA GLY A 581 48.46 -36.67 1.02
C GLY A 581 48.16 -38.16 0.75
N VAL A 582 46.92 -38.51 0.35
CA VAL A 582 46.48 -39.80 -0.25
C VAL A 582 46.71 -41.11 0.55
N SER A 583 45.62 -41.81 0.94
CA SER A 583 45.39 -43.25 0.64
C SER A 583 44.09 -43.81 1.23
N GLN A 584 43.47 -44.74 0.50
CA GLN A 584 42.41 -45.68 0.94
C GLN A 584 43.08 -47.02 1.39
N PRO A 585 42.45 -47.94 2.18
CA PRO A 585 41.26 -48.66 1.71
C PRO A 585 40.21 -49.16 2.76
N GLN A 586 39.12 -49.71 2.20
CA GLN A 586 38.10 -50.61 2.78
C GLN A 586 38.65 -52.07 2.90
N PRO A 587 37.89 -53.17 3.26
CA PRO A 587 36.42 -53.38 3.30
C PRO A 587 35.86 -54.27 4.46
N GLN A 588 34.59 -54.73 4.30
CA GLN A 588 33.90 -55.88 4.95
C GLN A 588 33.25 -55.62 6.34
N SER A 589 32.08 -56.20 6.70
CA SER A 589 31.16 -57.16 6.02
C SER A 589 29.67 -56.97 6.42
N ALA A 590 28.76 -57.64 5.70
CA ALA A 590 27.30 -57.76 5.95
C ALA A 590 26.94 -59.23 6.39
N PRO A 591 25.69 -59.74 6.54
CA PRO A 591 24.38 -59.31 5.98
C PRO A 591 23.11 -59.49 6.88
N GLN A 592 21.92 -59.33 6.27
CA GLN A 592 20.55 -59.71 6.73
C GLN A 592 20.20 -61.18 6.26
N PRO A 593 18.93 -61.72 6.16
CA PRO A 593 17.58 -61.19 6.43
C PRO A 593 16.44 -62.12 6.99
N ILE A 594 15.38 -61.45 7.50
CA ILE A 594 13.90 -61.65 7.37
C ILE A 594 13.27 -63.06 7.17
N THR A 595 12.21 -63.37 7.97
CA THR A 595 10.92 -64.13 7.74
C THR A 595 10.41 -64.66 9.12
N GLN A 596 9.21 -65.18 9.46
CA GLN A 596 7.75 -65.22 9.10
C GLN A 596 7.03 -65.84 10.37
N GLU A 597 5.73 -65.94 10.69
CA GLU A 597 4.34 -65.64 10.25
C GLU A 597 3.39 -65.94 11.49
N VAL A 598 2.06 -65.69 11.65
CA VAL A 598 0.96 -64.88 11.03
C VAL A 598 -0.32 -64.94 11.95
N ARG A 599 -1.49 -64.45 11.48
CA ARG A 599 -2.90 -64.76 11.90
C ARG A 599 -3.56 -64.03 13.11
N SER A 600 -4.40 -63.04 12.76
CA SER A 600 -5.85 -62.88 13.12
C SER A 600 -6.35 -62.91 14.57
N SER A 601 -7.05 -61.84 15.00
CA SER A 601 -8.53 -61.85 15.24
C SER A 601 -9.09 -60.49 15.72
N THR A 602 -10.41 -60.32 15.64
CA THR A 602 -11.22 -59.18 16.18
C THR A 602 -12.60 -59.72 16.55
N PRO A 603 -13.35 -59.16 17.52
CA PRO A 603 -14.41 -58.20 17.12
C PRO A 603 -14.81 -57.11 18.15
N GLN A 604 -15.40 -56.04 17.59
CA GLN A 604 -16.48 -55.13 18.05
C GLN A 604 -17.02 -55.16 19.50
N GLY A 605 -17.32 -53.96 20.03
CA GLY A 605 -18.15 -53.75 21.24
C GLY A 605 -18.60 -52.30 21.47
N THR A 606 -19.83 -51.96 21.06
CA THR A 606 -20.51 -50.65 21.21
C THR A 606 -20.74 -50.23 22.69
N SER A 607 -20.89 -48.94 23.02
CA SER A 607 -22.23 -48.28 23.06
C SER A 607 -22.18 -46.78 23.46
N GLN A 608 -23.31 -46.08 23.29
CA GLN A 608 -23.50 -44.65 23.55
C GLN A 608 -24.06 -44.36 24.96
N ALA A 609 -23.78 -43.18 25.52
CA ALA A 609 -24.66 -42.51 26.48
C ALA A 609 -24.40 -40.99 26.50
N ALA A 610 -25.47 -40.20 26.65
CA ALA A 610 -25.41 -38.77 26.97
C ALA A 610 -26.34 -38.50 28.17
N PRO A 611 -26.00 -37.58 29.09
CA PRO A 611 -26.92 -37.11 30.13
C PRO A 611 -27.45 -35.69 29.87
N THR A 612 -28.56 -35.37 30.55
CA THR A 612 -29.31 -34.11 30.40
C THR A 612 -29.02 -33.08 31.49
N ALA A 613 -29.51 -31.86 31.29
CA ALA A 613 -29.29 -30.67 32.12
C ALA A 613 -29.70 -30.79 33.60
N SER A 614 -29.12 -29.91 34.41
CA SER A 614 -29.65 -29.44 35.70
C SER A 614 -29.63 -27.91 35.74
N MET A 615 -30.49 -27.31 36.55
CA MET A 615 -30.35 -25.93 37.01
C MET A 615 -29.69 -25.96 38.40
N ASP A 616 -28.91 -24.94 38.78
CA ASP A 616 -29.42 -24.04 39.84
C ASP A 616 -28.60 -22.75 40.08
N HIS A 617 -29.25 -21.82 40.78
CA HIS A 617 -28.75 -20.72 41.62
C HIS A 617 -27.85 -19.58 41.09
N ARG A 618 -28.19 -18.37 41.56
CA ARG A 618 -27.45 -17.10 41.39
C ARG A 618 -26.21 -17.05 42.30
N SER A 619 -25.11 -16.52 41.76
CA SER A 619 -23.99 -15.93 42.50
C SER A 619 -23.54 -14.63 41.81
N SER A 620 -23.02 -13.67 42.56
CA SER A 620 -22.70 -12.31 42.06
C SER A 620 -21.46 -12.28 41.15
N GLU A 621 -21.59 -11.70 39.96
CA GLU A 621 -20.45 -11.44 39.06
C GLU A 621 -19.66 -10.19 39.54
N PRO A 622 -18.33 -10.27 39.74
CA PRO A 622 -17.51 -9.09 40.02
C PRO A 622 -17.36 -8.19 38.77
N PRO A 623 -17.08 -6.89 38.91
CA PRO A 623 -16.97 -5.99 37.77
C PRO A 623 -15.82 -6.40 36.84
N ARG A 624 -16.16 -6.68 35.57
CA ARG A 624 -15.16 -7.02 34.54
C ARG A 624 -14.15 -5.88 34.38
N PRO A 625 -12.83 -6.18 34.25
CA PRO A 625 -11.84 -5.17 33.89
C PRO A 625 -12.22 -4.48 32.57
N ARG A 626 -11.99 -3.18 32.50
CA ARG A 626 -12.05 -2.44 31.21
C ARG A 626 -10.80 -2.81 30.40
N PRO A 627 -10.90 -3.11 29.10
CA PRO A 627 -9.73 -3.34 28.27
C PRO A 627 -8.81 -2.11 28.24
N SER A 628 -7.52 -2.32 28.46
CA SER A 628 -6.47 -1.32 28.26
C SER A 628 -6.40 -0.89 26.79
N GLY A 629 -6.01 0.36 26.54
CA GLY A 629 -6.02 0.94 25.18
C GLY A 629 -4.95 0.37 24.26
N VAL A 630 -5.32 -0.62 23.43
CA VAL A 630 -4.43 -1.24 22.44
C VAL A 630 -4.07 -0.26 21.31
N THR A 631 -2.78 -0.12 21.02
CA THR A 631 -2.27 0.58 19.83
C THR A 631 -2.50 -0.26 18.57
N THR A 632 -3.59 -0.02 17.85
CA THR A 632 -3.90 -0.68 16.57
C THR A 632 -2.89 -0.29 15.48
N ILE A 633 -2.63 -1.22 14.54
CA ILE A 633 -1.75 -0.96 13.39
C ILE A 633 -2.36 0.13 12.50
N ASN A 634 -3.70 0.13 12.39
CA ASN A 634 -4.46 1.18 11.72
C ASN A 634 -4.37 2.57 12.40
N GLY A 635 -3.95 2.66 13.67
CA GLY A 635 -3.84 3.92 14.42
C GLY A 635 -5.17 4.49 14.95
N ASN A 636 -6.24 3.70 14.94
CA ASN A 636 -7.51 4.04 15.58
C ASN A 636 -7.50 3.57 17.04
N SER A 637 -7.81 4.45 17.99
CA SER A 637 -7.93 4.08 19.40
C SER A 637 -9.14 3.15 19.62
N ALA A 638 -8.89 1.91 20.06
CA ALA A 638 -9.93 0.97 20.45
C ALA A 638 -10.64 1.49 21.72
N GLY A 639 -11.80 2.13 21.56
CA GLY A 639 -12.55 2.71 22.69
C GLY A 639 -13.81 3.51 22.35
N GLN A 640 -13.95 4.08 21.15
CA GLN A 640 -15.18 4.81 20.78
C GLN A 640 -16.33 3.88 20.32
N VAL A 641 -16.86 3.08 21.27
CA VAL A 641 -18.24 2.58 21.15
C VAL A 641 -19.18 3.73 21.51
N THR A 642 -19.64 4.47 20.50
CA THR A 642 -20.66 5.51 20.67
C THR A 642 -22.02 4.87 20.94
N HIS A 643 -22.30 4.60 22.21
CA HIS A 643 -23.64 4.24 22.67
C HIS A 643 -24.61 5.39 22.34
N THR A 644 -25.33 5.25 21.23
CA THR A 644 -26.44 6.12 20.86
C THR A 644 -27.61 5.85 21.79
N ALA A 645 -27.64 6.59 22.90
CA ALA A 645 -28.73 6.53 23.87
C ALA A 645 -30.06 6.88 23.18
N LEU A 646 -30.96 5.91 23.11
CA LEU A 646 -32.32 6.09 22.58
C LEU A 646 -33.04 7.13 23.45
N SER A 647 -33.35 8.28 22.86
CA SER A 647 -34.15 9.31 23.52
C SER A 647 -35.61 8.85 23.61
N PRO A 648 -36.23 8.83 24.80
CA PRO A 648 -37.66 8.53 24.94
C PRO A 648 -38.53 9.65 24.31
N PRO A 649 -39.80 9.35 23.96
CA PRO A 649 -40.66 10.30 23.25
C PRO A 649 -41.06 11.51 24.12
N THR A 650 -41.28 12.66 23.47
CA THR A 650 -41.58 13.93 24.11
C THR A 650 -43.04 14.09 24.52
N GLY A 651 -43.26 14.59 25.74
CA GLY A 651 -44.46 15.31 26.15
C GLY A 651 -44.23 16.84 26.14
N PRO A 652 -45.26 17.69 26.04
CA PRO A 652 -45.14 19.15 25.98
C PRO A 652 -45.17 19.83 27.37
N GLN A 653 -44.98 21.17 27.36
CA GLN A 653 -45.01 22.15 28.49
C GLN A 653 -43.67 22.37 29.25
N ASP A 654 -43.30 23.58 29.72
CA ASP A 654 -43.55 24.96 29.21
C ASP A 654 -42.62 26.00 29.91
N VAL A 655 -42.59 27.25 29.41
CA VAL A 655 -42.32 28.53 30.16
C VAL A 655 -40.93 28.83 30.83
N LYS A 656 -40.25 29.87 30.27
CA LYS A 656 -39.44 30.98 30.93
C LYS A 656 -38.05 30.72 31.63
N VAL A 657 -36.95 31.43 31.24
CA VAL A 657 -36.33 32.69 31.83
C VAL A 657 -35.22 32.39 32.90
N GLU A 658 -34.08 33.09 33.09
CA GLU A 658 -33.51 34.38 32.59
C GLU A 658 -31.96 34.31 32.36
N SER A 659 -31.31 35.45 32.07
CA SER A 659 -29.82 35.69 32.05
C SER A 659 -29.43 36.63 33.23
N PRO A 660 -28.22 37.25 33.41
CA PRO A 660 -27.01 37.33 32.56
C PRO A 660 -25.63 37.29 33.31
N GLU A 661 -24.55 37.74 32.62
CA GLU A 661 -23.17 38.09 33.09
C GLU A 661 -23.15 39.51 33.77
N PRO A 662 -22.04 40.30 33.94
CA PRO A 662 -20.57 40.12 33.69
C PRO A 662 -19.59 40.78 34.74
N ALA A 663 -18.29 40.88 34.39
CA ALA A 663 -17.30 41.94 34.76
C ALA A 663 -16.73 42.01 36.22
N SER A 664 -15.56 42.60 36.55
CA SER A 664 -14.33 43.05 35.81
C SER A 664 -13.20 43.54 36.77
N ASN A 665 -11.94 43.62 36.27
CA ASN A 665 -10.77 44.40 36.80
C ASN A 665 -10.15 44.01 38.18
N GLY A 666 -8.87 44.28 38.50
CA GLY A 666 -7.72 44.79 37.72
C GLY A 666 -6.55 45.33 38.60
N SER A 667 -5.42 45.74 37.98
CA SER A 667 -4.26 46.52 38.52
C SER A 667 -2.92 45.80 38.84
N ASN A 668 -1.81 46.56 38.78
CA ASN A 668 -0.40 46.12 38.77
C ASN A 668 0.39 46.45 40.06
N ALA A 669 1.45 45.67 40.34
CA ALA A 669 2.71 46.13 40.94
C ALA A 669 3.89 45.21 40.53
N GLY A 670 5.11 45.74 40.43
CA GLY A 670 6.36 44.95 40.24
C GLY A 670 7.14 44.76 41.55
N GLY A 671 8.22 43.98 41.62
CA GLY A 671 8.93 43.19 40.60
C GLY A 671 10.21 42.56 41.18
N VAL A 672 11.20 42.24 40.33
CA VAL A 672 12.57 41.77 40.65
C VAL A 672 12.76 40.25 40.95
N SER A 673 13.06 39.52 39.87
CA SER A 673 13.98 38.37 39.70
C SER A 673 13.94 37.10 40.57
N SER A 674 13.94 35.96 39.85
CA SER A 674 14.59 34.67 40.15
C SER A 674 14.00 33.78 41.25
N GLU A 675 13.21 32.78 40.84
CA GLU A 675 13.76 31.41 40.65
C GLU A 675 12.83 30.55 39.75
N SER A 676 13.31 29.38 39.32
CA SER A 676 12.66 28.55 38.28
C SER A 676 11.66 27.54 38.87
N ALA A 677 10.36 27.73 38.59
CA ALA A 677 9.34 26.71 38.85
C ALA A 677 9.04 25.89 37.58
N THR A 678 9.26 24.58 37.63
CA THR A 678 8.96 23.66 36.53
C THR A 678 7.46 23.44 36.37
N LEU A 679 6.90 23.83 35.22
CA LEU A 679 5.55 23.43 34.84
C LEU A 679 5.53 21.94 34.46
N ASN A 680 4.54 21.22 34.98
CA ASN A 680 4.42 19.76 34.81
C ASN A 680 4.27 19.39 33.34
N LYS A 681 5.19 18.57 32.84
CA LYS A 681 5.09 17.89 31.56
C LYS A 681 4.08 16.74 31.73
N GLU A 682 3.02 16.72 30.93
CA GLU A 682 2.03 15.63 30.98
C GLU A 682 2.71 14.28 30.75
N SER A 683 2.61 13.38 31.74
CA SER A 683 3.15 12.03 31.62
C SER A 683 2.28 11.22 30.66
N ALA A 684 2.80 10.95 29.46
CA ALA A 684 2.19 9.98 28.55
C ALA A 684 2.09 8.63 29.26
N GLY A 685 0.86 8.22 29.60
CA GLY A 685 0.61 7.02 30.39
C GLY A 685 1.18 5.78 29.72
N THR A 686 2.07 5.08 30.40
CA THR A 686 2.55 3.76 29.97
C THR A 686 1.40 2.78 30.09
N VAL A 687 1.00 2.20 28.96
CA VAL A 687 0.11 1.04 28.94
C VAL A 687 0.99 -0.18 29.05
N ASP A 688 1.17 -0.67 30.27
CA ASP A 688 1.93 -1.89 30.55
C ASP A 688 1.10 -3.09 30.09
N MET A 689 1.28 -3.49 28.82
CA MET A 689 0.75 -4.74 28.28
C MET A 689 1.80 -5.84 28.41
N THR A 690 1.39 -7.02 28.85
CA THR A 690 2.28 -8.18 28.86
C THR A 690 2.63 -8.65 27.43
N PRO A 691 3.76 -9.36 27.22
CA PRO A 691 4.07 -10.01 25.95
C PRO A 691 2.92 -10.87 25.41
N THR A 692 2.24 -11.61 26.31
CA THR A 692 1.11 -12.48 25.96
C THR A 692 -0.10 -11.71 25.44
N GLU A 693 -0.47 -10.60 26.08
CA GLU A 693 -1.58 -9.74 25.64
C GLU A 693 -1.24 -9.03 24.32
N LEU A 694 -0.01 -8.55 24.16
CA LEU A 694 0.47 -7.92 22.94
C LEU A 694 0.42 -8.90 21.75
N CYS A 695 0.91 -10.13 21.93
CA CYS A 695 0.83 -11.17 20.91
C CYS A 695 -0.62 -11.55 20.57
N ALA A 696 -1.50 -11.73 21.57
CA ALA A 696 -2.93 -12.02 21.33
C ALA A 696 -3.69 -10.85 20.69
N ALA A 697 -3.25 -9.61 20.88
CA ALA A 697 -3.75 -8.43 20.17
C ALA A 697 -3.27 -8.39 18.72
N PHE A 698 -1.99 -8.67 18.48
CA PHE A 698 -1.39 -8.72 17.14
C PHE A 698 -1.94 -9.88 16.30
N GLU A 699 -2.10 -11.07 16.86
CA GLU A 699 -2.75 -12.23 16.22
C GLU A 699 -4.15 -11.88 15.71
N ARG A 700 -4.97 -11.20 16.52
CA ARG A 700 -6.29 -10.69 16.09
C ARG A 700 -6.17 -9.68 14.95
N GLN A 701 -5.26 -8.72 15.05
CA GLN A 701 -5.03 -7.72 14.01
C GLN A 701 -4.61 -8.35 12.67
N LEU A 702 -3.77 -9.40 12.70
CA LEU A 702 -3.39 -10.14 11.50
C LEU A 702 -4.53 -10.97 10.90
N LEU A 703 -5.46 -11.49 11.72
CA LEU A 703 -6.67 -12.18 11.25
C LEU A 703 -7.72 -11.20 10.70
N GLU A 704 -7.77 -9.97 11.23
CA GLU A 704 -8.62 -8.87 10.76
C GLU A 704 -8.01 -8.10 9.58
N LEU A 705 -6.79 -8.47 9.15
CA LEU A 705 -6.02 -7.84 8.06
C LEU A 705 -5.72 -6.34 8.33
N ASP A 706 -5.53 -5.99 9.60
CA ASP A 706 -5.33 -4.62 10.09
C ASP A 706 -4.03 -3.99 9.54
N ASP A 707 -3.02 -4.82 9.24
CA ASP A 707 -1.75 -4.39 8.62
C ASP A 707 -1.91 -4.03 7.13
N LEU A 708 -2.66 -4.82 6.37
CA LEU A 708 -3.05 -4.50 4.98
C LEU A 708 -3.99 -3.29 4.94
N ALA A 709 -4.93 -3.17 5.86
CA ALA A 709 -5.78 -2.00 5.99
C ALA A 709 -4.95 -0.72 6.31
N ALA A 710 -3.95 -0.83 7.18
CA ALA A 710 -3.03 0.26 7.49
C ALA A 710 -2.14 0.62 6.28
N PHE A 711 -1.62 -0.39 5.57
CA PHE A 711 -0.91 -0.22 4.29
C PHE A 711 -1.73 0.59 3.29
N MET A 712 -3.02 0.30 3.17
CA MET A 712 -3.97 1.00 2.28
C MET A 712 -4.45 2.37 2.80
N GLY A 713 -3.84 2.90 3.86
CA GLY A 713 -4.14 4.23 4.43
C GLY A 713 -5.33 4.27 5.39
N GLY A 714 -5.77 3.11 5.89
CA GLY A 714 -6.95 2.95 6.73
C GLY A 714 -8.07 2.22 5.99
N GLY A 715 -8.73 1.30 6.70
CA GLY A 715 -9.93 0.64 6.21
C GLY A 715 -11.08 1.64 5.99
N VAL A 716 -11.86 1.44 4.93
CA VAL A 716 -13.24 1.93 4.91
C VAL A 716 -13.95 1.16 6.02
N ALA A 717 -14.55 1.86 6.99
CA ALA A 717 -15.17 1.20 8.14
C ALA A 717 -16.18 0.13 7.64
N PRO A 718 -16.13 -1.11 8.16
CA PRO A 718 -17.01 -2.17 7.70
C PRO A 718 -18.47 -1.72 7.89
N ALA A 719 -19.27 -1.88 6.84
CA ALA A 719 -20.69 -1.53 6.90
C ALA A 719 -21.35 -2.29 8.07
N PRO A 720 -22.19 -1.63 8.89
CA PRO A 720 -22.90 -2.31 9.96
C PRO A 720 -23.73 -3.46 9.38
N ARG A 721 -23.59 -4.65 9.98
CA ARG A 721 -24.33 -5.87 9.63
C ARG A 721 -25.76 -5.81 10.18
#